data_AF-U3UAE4-F1
#
_entry.id   AF-U3UAE4-F1
#
_cell.length_a   1.000
_cell.length_b   1.000
_cell.length_c   1.000
_cell.angle_alpha   90.00
_cell.angle_beta   90.00
_cell.angle_gamma   90.00
#
_symmetry.space_group_name_H-M   'P 1'
#
loop_
_entity.id
_entity.type
_entity.pdbx_description
1 polymer ?
#
loop_
_entity_poly.entity_id
_entity_poly.type
_entity_poly.pdbx_seq_one_letter_code
_entity_poly.pdbx_strand_id
1 'polypeptide(L)'
;MLAFESTLQSKPHKSAMAVGSVVLFGTLSIFLYLLALNAGWLHLDTLGAGLFFGGTIHEVAQVVGAASNVSPEATHIATIVKMTRVMLLVPVLLVIGFWISRARGEGSAQGKGKIAVPWFALGFLALVVVNSLHVLPDVATTTINTLDTFALTMAMTALGMETRIAQIREAGPRAIATGAILVCCMRGSSAAALPSPSASNVCSADRYLEVSPSREGPPRAITLQKEHSWNTALAPRTRSSMSRPRHATRARAAAASAYICATAKSATSTAIRTIRSTQSRNQGVICAKGASGIMKQYSPARLTQPLMRKKGALRGEAQFEPVSWDVALDTLEKRLAHLRATDPKKFALFTGRDQMQALTGLFAKNFGTPNYAAHGDFCSANMAAGMIYTIGGPFWECGGPDLDQAKLFFMIGTAEDHHSNPLKIAISKFKRAGGRFIAINPVRTGYAAIADEWGVRPGTDGALFMALIHELIAADAWDHEFVARYTNAAELLDMNEASDTFGLFLRNGDAPEGNALFPQNHLWWWDTKTNRAVAHHTDDAEPALDGRYTLEDGTPVAPSFALLREQVATCTAQWAAEITGIPAATIKRLAAEMIQVSRDHKITLPIEWTDAWGRKHATVTGNPIAFHAMRGLAAHSNGFQSIRALAVLMSMLGTIDRPGGFRHKSPFPRALPPSAKPPNHPDRASPTHRFPRVRSAGPPRPRICSSMTTARPRASTRHSPGNIRSRCTA
;
A
#
# COMPACT_ATOMS: atom_id res chain seq x y z
N MET A 1 25.56 -15.26 -35.05
CA MET A 1 26.34 -14.97 -36.28
C MET A 1 27.82 -15.25 -36.08
N LEU A 2 28.49 -14.64 -35.10
CA LEU A 2 29.88 -14.98 -34.77
C LEU A 2 30.07 -16.48 -34.43
N ALA A 3 29.11 -17.08 -33.73
CA ALA A 3 29.11 -18.52 -33.44
C ALA A 3 28.96 -19.43 -34.69
N PHE A 4 28.46 -18.89 -35.82
CA PHE A 4 28.35 -19.63 -37.08
C PHE A 4 29.61 -19.50 -37.94
N GLU A 5 30.42 -18.46 -37.74
CA GLU A 5 31.67 -18.26 -38.48
C GLU A 5 32.65 -19.41 -38.25
N SER A 6 32.76 -19.86 -36.99
CA SER A 6 33.58 -21.03 -36.63
C SER A 6 33.11 -22.33 -37.30
N THR A 7 31.82 -22.42 -37.65
CA THR A 7 31.23 -23.62 -38.27
C THR A 7 31.22 -23.54 -39.80
N LEU A 8 30.98 -22.36 -40.38
CA LEU A 8 30.89 -22.12 -41.83
C LEU A 8 32.22 -21.76 -42.48
N GLN A 9 33.25 -21.41 -41.69
CA GLN A 9 34.56 -20.93 -42.17
C GLN A 9 34.43 -19.79 -43.20
N SER A 10 33.51 -18.85 -42.93
CA SER A 10 33.25 -17.72 -43.81
C SER A 10 34.41 -16.72 -43.81
N LYS A 11 34.66 -16.08 -44.96
CA LYS A 11 35.67 -15.01 -45.05
C LYS A 11 35.28 -13.86 -44.09
N PRO A 12 36.23 -13.27 -43.33
CA PRO A 12 35.94 -12.29 -42.25
C PRO A 12 35.05 -11.11 -42.67
N HIS A 13 35.22 -10.60 -43.90
CA HIS A 13 34.39 -9.51 -44.42
C HIS A 13 32.90 -9.89 -44.52
N LYS A 14 32.54 -11.16 -44.75
CA LYS A 14 31.14 -11.62 -44.81
C LYS A 14 30.50 -11.67 -43.43
N SER A 15 31.27 -12.05 -42.41
CA SER A 15 30.82 -12.01 -41.02
C SER A 15 30.58 -10.57 -40.56
N ALA A 16 31.50 -9.66 -40.88
CA ALA A 16 31.35 -8.23 -40.57
C ALA A 16 30.10 -7.62 -41.23
N MET A 17 29.84 -7.91 -42.50
CA MET A 17 28.61 -7.46 -43.20
C MET A 17 27.33 -8.03 -42.56
N ALA A 18 27.35 -9.29 -42.12
CA ALA A 18 26.21 -9.92 -41.47
C ALA A 18 25.92 -9.30 -40.09
N VAL A 19 26.97 -9.06 -39.29
CA VAL A 19 26.88 -8.37 -38.00
C VAL A 19 26.36 -6.95 -38.18
N GLY A 20 26.93 -6.19 -39.12
CA GLY A 20 26.49 -4.82 -39.42
C GLY A 20 25.02 -4.73 -39.87
N SER A 21 24.57 -5.68 -40.68
CA SER A 21 23.16 -5.74 -41.11
C SER A 21 22.21 -6.01 -39.94
N VAL A 22 22.56 -6.93 -39.04
CA VAL A 22 21.76 -7.23 -37.84
C VAL A 22 21.68 -6.02 -36.91
N VAL A 23 22.79 -5.33 -36.68
CA VAL A 23 22.83 -4.13 -35.85
C VAL A 23 21.95 -3.04 -36.47
N LEU A 24 22.07 -2.80 -37.78
CA LEU A 24 21.27 -1.82 -38.50
C LEU A 24 19.75 -2.09 -38.38
N PHE A 25 19.31 -3.29 -38.75
CA PHE A 25 17.89 -3.63 -38.72
C PHE A 25 17.34 -3.77 -37.30
N GLY A 26 18.15 -4.21 -36.35
CA GLY A 26 17.78 -4.27 -34.95
C GLY A 26 17.61 -2.89 -34.32
N THR A 27 18.54 -1.96 -34.59
CA THR A 27 18.44 -0.56 -34.15
C THR A 27 17.21 0.12 -34.78
N LEU A 28 16.99 -0.09 -36.08
CA LEU A 28 15.80 0.40 -36.77
C LEU A 28 14.51 -0.17 -36.15
N SER A 29 14.52 -1.45 -35.73
CA SER A 29 13.37 -2.11 -35.11
C SER A 29 13.01 -1.53 -33.74
N ILE A 30 13.99 -1.07 -32.94
CA ILE A 30 13.71 -0.36 -31.67
C ILE A 30 12.77 0.82 -31.93
N PHE A 31 13.09 1.66 -32.91
CA PHE A 31 12.28 2.85 -33.21
C PHE A 31 10.99 2.51 -33.96
N LEU A 32 11.05 1.61 -34.95
CA LEU A 32 9.88 1.25 -35.75
C LEU A 32 8.80 0.55 -34.94
N TYR A 33 9.17 -0.30 -33.98
CA TYR A 33 8.18 -0.99 -33.15
C TYR A 33 7.52 -0.08 -32.13
N LEU A 34 8.27 0.81 -31.48
CA LEU A 34 7.71 1.85 -30.62
C LEU A 34 6.78 2.78 -31.42
N LEU A 35 7.17 3.16 -32.63
CA LEU A 35 6.33 3.97 -33.51
C LEU A 35 5.05 3.22 -33.90
N ALA A 36 5.13 1.93 -34.22
CA ALA A 36 3.97 1.12 -34.59
C ALA A 36 3.00 0.88 -33.43
N LEU A 37 3.50 0.70 -32.19
CA LEU A 37 2.65 0.61 -30.99
C LEU A 37 1.97 1.96 -30.70
N ASN A 38 2.72 3.06 -30.73
CA ASN A 38 2.19 4.40 -30.45
C ASN A 38 1.22 4.91 -31.53
N ALA A 39 1.41 4.49 -32.80
CA ALA A 39 0.50 4.78 -33.90
C ALA A 39 -0.74 3.87 -33.93
N GLY A 40 -0.82 2.88 -33.03
CA GLY A 40 -1.92 1.91 -32.99
C GLY A 40 -1.91 0.91 -34.15
N TRP A 41 -0.78 0.71 -34.83
CA TRP A 41 -0.66 -0.30 -35.90
C TRP A 41 -0.43 -1.71 -35.34
N LEU A 42 0.19 -1.79 -34.15
CA LEU A 42 0.28 -3.02 -33.37
C LEU A 42 -0.54 -2.86 -32.09
N HIS A 43 -1.52 -3.74 -31.90
CA HIS A 43 -2.33 -3.80 -30.67
C HIS A 43 -1.81 -4.92 -29.79
N LEU A 44 -0.68 -4.70 -29.13
CA LEU A 44 -0.07 -5.67 -28.23
C LEU A 44 -0.23 -5.23 -26.78
N ASP A 45 -0.64 -6.16 -25.92
CA ASP A 45 -0.55 -6.02 -24.47
C ASP A 45 0.90 -6.26 -23.99
N THR A 46 1.15 -6.09 -22.68
CA THR A 46 2.50 -6.24 -22.09
C THR A 46 3.14 -7.59 -22.42
N LEU A 47 2.35 -8.67 -22.39
CA LEU A 47 2.79 -10.01 -22.73
C LEU A 47 3.11 -10.13 -24.23
N GLY A 48 2.21 -9.68 -25.10
CA GLY A 48 2.38 -9.70 -26.54
C GLY A 48 3.57 -8.86 -27.00
N ALA A 49 3.78 -7.68 -26.41
CA ALA A 49 4.93 -6.82 -26.70
C ALA A 49 6.24 -7.50 -26.28
N GLY A 50 6.27 -8.14 -25.10
CA GLY A 50 7.42 -8.92 -24.64
C GLY A 50 7.78 -10.07 -25.59
N LEU A 51 6.78 -10.89 -25.94
CA LEU A 51 6.95 -12.01 -26.87
C LEU A 51 7.39 -11.54 -28.27
N PHE A 52 6.78 -10.46 -28.78
CA PHE A 52 7.07 -9.92 -30.10
C PHE A 52 8.47 -9.31 -30.19
N PHE A 53 8.89 -8.53 -29.18
CA PHE A 53 10.22 -7.92 -29.17
C PHE A 53 11.33 -8.96 -29.01
N GLY A 54 11.20 -9.88 -28.06
CA GLY A 54 12.16 -10.98 -27.89
C GLY A 54 12.21 -11.95 -29.08
N GLY A 55 11.07 -12.11 -29.77
CA GLY A 55 10.92 -12.95 -30.96
C GLY A 55 11.46 -12.34 -32.25
N THR A 56 11.48 -11.01 -32.39
CA THR A 56 11.80 -10.37 -33.69
C THR A 56 13.09 -9.57 -33.69
N ILE A 57 13.43 -8.84 -32.62
CA ILE A 57 14.69 -8.11 -32.54
C ILE A 57 15.81 -9.13 -32.37
N HIS A 58 16.91 -9.02 -33.10
CA HIS A 58 17.91 -10.07 -33.20
C HIS A 58 18.91 -10.08 -32.04
N GLU A 59 19.26 -8.91 -31.51
CA GLU A 59 20.29 -8.70 -30.51
C GLU A 59 19.65 -8.40 -29.13
N VAL A 60 20.25 -8.90 -28.05
CA VAL A 60 19.71 -8.88 -26.69
C VAL A 60 19.59 -7.48 -26.14
N ALA A 61 20.65 -6.70 -26.31
CA ALA A 61 20.77 -5.36 -25.84
C ALA A 61 19.76 -4.43 -26.55
N GLN A 62 19.51 -4.67 -27.85
CA GLN A 62 18.44 -4.02 -28.60
C GLN A 62 17.03 -4.46 -28.16
N VAL A 63 16.85 -5.74 -27.76
CA VAL A 63 15.58 -6.23 -27.19
C VAL A 63 15.28 -5.50 -25.88
N VAL A 64 16.26 -5.41 -24.98
CA VAL A 64 16.13 -4.70 -23.69
C VAL A 64 15.89 -3.21 -23.94
N GLY A 65 16.61 -2.60 -24.88
CA GLY A 65 16.42 -1.20 -25.28
C GLY A 65 15.01 -0.91 -25.81
N ALA A 66 14.41 -1.81 -26.59
CA ALA A 66 13.03 -1.65 -27.06
C ALA A 66 12.00 -1.91 -25.95
N ALA A 67 12.14 -3.01 -25.21
CA ALA A 67 11.14 -3.46 -24.24
C ALA A 67 11.08 -2.58 -22.97
N SER A 68 12.21 -2.01 -22.55
CA SER A 68 12.28 -1.10 -21.39
C SER A 68 11.49 0.19 -21.59
N ASN A 69 11.24 0.58 -22.85
CA ASN A 69 10.39 1.72 -23.19
C ASN A 69 8.89 1.38 -23.25
N VAL A 70 8.51 0.12 -23.06
CA VAL A 70 7.10 -0.32 -22.97
C VAL A 70 6.72 -0.55 -21.50
N SER A 71 7.38 -1.48 -20.83
CA SER A 71 7.21 -1.70 -19.39
C SER A 71 8.33 -2.58 -18.80
N PRO A 72 8.57 -2.53 -17.48
CA PRO A 72 9.51 -3.44 -16.82
C PRO A 72 9.16 -4.92 -17.05
N GLU A 73 7.87 -5.26 -17.06
CA GLU A 73 7.39 -6.62 -17.25
C GLU A 73 7.59 -7.12 -18.70
N ALA A 74 7.34 -6.27 -19.71
CA ALA A 74 7.67 -6.60 -21.10
C ALA A 74 9.17 -6.83 -21.29
N THR A 75 10.02 -6.12 -20.54
CA THR A 75 11.48 -6.29 -20.57
C THR A 75 11.91 -7.65 -20.07
N HIS A 76 11.35 -8.11 -18.94
CA HIS A 76 11.62 -9.45 -18.42
C HIS A 76 11.20 -10.53 -19.43
N ILE A 77 9.98 -10.45 -19.95
CA ILE A 77 9.44 -11.43 -20.91
C ILE A 77 10.28 -11.45 -22.19
N ALA A 78 10.58 -10.29 -22.76
CA ALA A 78 11.37 -10.19 -23.99
C ALA A 78 12.79 -10.73 -23.83
N THR A 79 13.42 -10.46 -22.69
CA THR A 79 14.76 -10.97 -22.36
C THR A 79 14.75 -12.49 -22.25
N ILE A 80 13.76 -13.07 -21.57
CA ILE A 80 13.60 -14.52 -21.46
C ILE A 80 13.45 -15.16 -22.85
N VAL A 81 12.52 -14.66 -23.68
CA VAL A 81 12.29 -15.19 -25.03
C VAL A 81 13.55 -15.11 -25.89
N LYS A 82 14.28 -13.99 -25.81
CA LYS A 82 15.53 -13.81 -26.55
C LYS A 82 16.61 -14.77 -26.06
N MET A 83 16.80 -14.90 -24.75
CA MET A 83 17.78 -15.82 -24.16
C MET A 83 17.51 -17.28 -24.52
N THR A 84 16.25 -17.71 -24.47
CA THR A 84 15.86 -19.06 -24.91
C THR A 84 16.26 -19.31 -26.36
N ARG A 85 16.08 -18.33 -27.26
CA ARG A 85 16.50 -18.47 -28.67
C ARG A 85 18.01 -18.48 -28.85
N VAL A 86 18.75 -17.74 -28.02
CA VAL A 86 20.22 -17.79 -28.01
C VAL A 86 20.69 -19.17 -27.57
N MET A 87 20.06 -19.77 -26.55
CA MET A 87 20.35 -21.14 -26.11
C MET A 87 20.07 -22.18 -27.21
N LEU A 88 18.98 -22.00 -27.97
CA LEU A 88 18.63 -22.85 -29.11
C LEU A 88 19.63 -22.77 -30.29
N LEU A 89 20.59 -21.82 -30.29
CA LEU A 89 21.68 -21.84 -31.27
C LEU A 89 22.64 -23.01 -31.07
N VAL A 90 22.84 -23.48 -29.83
CA VAL A 90 23.72 -24.62 -29.52
C VAL A 90 23.31 -25.88 -30.30
N PRO A 91 22.06 -26.39 -30.18
CA PRO A 91 21.66 -27.58 -30.92
C PRO A 91 21.66 -27.34 -32.44
N VAL A 92 21.27 -26.16 -32.90
CA VAL A 92 21.27 -25.82 -34.34
C VAL A 92 22.69 -25.86 -34.93
N LEU A 93 23.68 -25.31 -34.22
CA LEU A 93 25.08 -25.32 -34.65
C LEU A 93 25.66 -26.75 -34.68
N LEU A 94 25.30 -27.60 -33.73
CA LEU A 94 25.71 -29.00 -33.71
C LEU A 94 25.10 -29.79 -34.87
N VAL A 95 23.81 -29.61 -35.16
CA VAL A 95 23.11 -30.25 -36.28
C VAL A 95 23.70 -29.81 -37.62
N ILE A 96 23.90 -28.50 -37.81
CA ILE A 96 24.49 -27.96 -39.04
C ILE A 96 25.95 -28.39 -39.18
N GLY A 97 26.73 -28.37 -38.10
CA GLY A 97 28.11 -28.86 -38.10
C GLY A 97 28.19 -30.34 -38.49
N PHE A 98 27.29 -31.17 -37.96
CA PHE A 98 27.17 -32.58 -38.32
C PHE A 98 26.75 -32.76 -39.79
N TRP A 99 25.76 -31.99 -40.26
CA TRP A 99 25.25 -32.07 -41.63
C TRP A 99 26.30 -31.62 -42.66
N ILE A 100 27.03 -30.54 -42.41
CA ILE A 100 28.13 -30.07 -43.26
C ILE A 100 29.30 -31.06 -43.24
N SER A 101 29.61 -31.67 -42.09
CA SER A 101 30.65 -32.70 -42.00
C SER A 101 30.29 -33.95 -42.80
N ARG A 102 29.00 -34.29 -42.89
CA ARG A 102 28.51 -35.41 -43.70
C ARG A 102 28.49 -35.08 -45.19
N ALA A 103 28.09 -33.87 -45.57
CA ALA A 103 28.08 -33.41 -46.97
C ALA A 103 29.48 -33.21 -47.56
N ARG A 104 30.49 -32.85 -46.74
CA ARG A 104 31.91 -32.80 -47.18
C ARG A 104 32.56 -34.19 -47.30
N GLY A 105 31.90 -35.24 -46.82
CA GLY A 105 32.42 -36.62 -46.77
C GLY A 105 32.26 -37.45 -48.05
N GLU A 106 31.62 -36.92 -49.11
CA GLU A 106 31.35 -37.68 -50.34
C GLU A 106 32.40 -37.47 -51.47
N GLY A 107 33.54 -36.79 -51.21
CA GLY A 107 34.44 -36.42 -52.31
C GLY A 107 35.96 -36.36 -52.08
N SER A 108 36.53 -36.72 -50.92
CA SER A 108 38.01 -36.81 -50.83
C SER A 108 38.50 -37.71 -49.68
N ALA A 109 39.25 -38.73 -50.05
CA ALA A 109 39.97 -39.61 -49.15
C ALA A 109 41.30 -38.96 -48.71
N GLN A 110 41.26 -38.06 -47.72
CA GLN A 110 42.32 -37.85 -46.72
C GLN A 110 41.97 -36.66 -45.81
N GLY A 111 41.71 -36.95 -44.53
CA GLY A 111 41.57 -35.95 -43.48
C GLY A 111 40.34 -36.22 -42.61
N LYS A 112 40.55 -36.68 -41.37
CA LYS A 112 39.47 -36.80 -40.35
C LYS A 112 38.77 -35.44 -40.21
N GLY A 113 37.54 -35.32 -40.71
CA GLY A 113 36.74 -34.12 -40.57
C GLY A 113 36.51 -33.81 -39.09
N LYS A 114 37.18 -32.77 -38.56
CA LYS A 114 36.96 -32.30 -37.19
C LYS A 114 35.59 -31.64 -37.14
N ILE A 115 34.69 -32.21 -36.33
CA ILE A 115 33.43 -31.57 -35.97
C ILE A 115 33.78 -30.23 -35.30
N ALA A 116 33.32 -29.13 -35.87
CA ALA A 116 33.52 -27.80 -35.29
C ALA A 116 32.60 -27.64 -34.07
N VAL A 117 33.08 -28.03 -32.89
CA VAL A 117 32.36 -27.88 -31.62
C VAL A 117 32.33 -26.40 -31.22
N PRO A 118 31.16 -25.79 -30.98
CA PRO A 118 31.05 -24.39 -30.60
C PRO A 118 31.40 -24.21 -29.12
N TRP A 119 32.69 -24.23 -28.78
CA TRP A 119 33.20 -24.17 -27.40
C TRP A 119 32.65 -22.99 -26.59
N PHE A 120 32.45 -21.83 -27.22
CA PHE A 120 31.80 -20.67 -26.60
C PHE A 120 30.38 -20.99 -26.11
N ALA A 121 29.59 -21.69 -26.94
CA ALA A 121 28.20 -21.97 -26.65
C ALA A 121 28.05 -23.06 -25.56
N LEU A 122 28.98 -24.02 -25.51
CA LEU A 122 29.10 -24.98 -24.41
C LEU A 122 29.53 -24.31 -23.10
N GLY A 123 30.49 -23.39 -23.15
CA GLY A 123 30.92 -22.61 -21.97
C GLY A 123 29.78 -21.75 -21.41
N PHE A 124 29.01 -21.09 -22.28
CA PHE A 124 27.81 -20.35 -21.88
C PHE A 124 26.78 -21.24 -21.19
N LEU A 125 26.49 -22.43 -21.75
CA LEU A 125 25.55 -23.38 -21.15
C LEU A 125 26.03 -23.88 -19.78
N ALA A 126 27.33 -24.15 -19.64
CA ALA A 126 27.92 -24.56 -18.37
C ALA A 126 27.76 -23.48 -17.29
N LEU A 127 28.00 -22.21 -17.63
CA LEU A 127 27.81 -21.08 -16.70
C LEU A 127 26.34 -20.90 -16.30
N VAL A 128 25.41 -21.10 -17.22
CA VAL A 128 23.97 -21.09 -16.93
C VAL A 128 23.61 -22.18 -15.93
N VAL A 129 24.14 -23.40 -16.10
CA VAL A 129 23.92 -24.51 -15.15
C VAL A 129 24.52 -24.18 -13.78
N VAL A 130 25.77 -23.69 -13.73
CA VAL A 130 26.43 -23.31 -12.48
C VAL A 130 25.65 -22.23 -11.72
N ASN A 131 25.15 -21.22 -12.43
CA ASN A 131 24.32 -20.17 -11.84
C ASN A 131 22.96 -20.71 -11.37
N SER A 132 22.34 -21.60 -12.15
CA SER A 132 21.04 -22.20 -11.82
C SER A 132 21.10 -23.16 -10.61
N LEU A 133 22.26 -23.77 -10.37
CA LEU A 133 22.51 -24.63 -9.22
C LEU A 133 22.89 -23.84 -7.95
N HIS A 134 22.89 -22.50 -8.01
CA HIS A 134 23.26 -21.61 -6.89
C HIS A 134 24.62 -21.95 -6.26
N VAL A 135 25.58 -22.41 -7.07
CA VAL A 135 26.92 -22.82 -6.61
C VAL A 135 27.75 -21.62 -6.11
N LEU A 136 27.42 -20.41 -6.59
CA LEU A 136 28.11 -19.17 -6.23
C LEU A 136 27.36 -18.42 -5.11
N PRO A 137 28.08 -17.84 -4.13
CA PRO A 137 27.48 -16.97 -3.11
C PRO A 137 26.78 -15.75 -3.71
N ASP A 138 25.70 -15.27 -3.07
CA ASP A 138 24.91 -14.12 -3.55
C ASP A 138 25.71 -12.83 -3.75
N VAL A 139 26.77 -12.65 -2.96
CA VAL A 139 27.69 -11.51 -3.10
C VAL A 139 28.49 -11.61 -4.41
N ALA A 140 28.90 -12.81 -4.79
CA ALA A 140 29.63 -13.04 -6.03
C ALA A 140 28.71 -12.86 -7.25
N THR A 141 27.51 -13.40 -7.22
CA THR A 141 26.54 -13.26 -8.32
C THR A 141 26.12 -11.80 -8.51
N THR A 142 25.87 -11.05 -7.42
CA THR A 142 25.53 -9.62 -7.49
C THR A 142 26.68 -8.78 -8.05
N THR A 143 27.92 -9.08 -7.66
CA THR A 143 29.12 -8.41 -8.18
C THR A 143 29.32 -8.71 -9.67
N ILE A 144 29.18 -9.97 -10.07
CA ILE A 144 29.26 -10.41 -11.46
C ILE A 144 28.18 -9.73 -12.31
N ASN A 145 26.93 -9.67 -11.84
CA ASN A 145 25.84 -9.02 -12.58
C ASN A 145 26.06 -7.51 -12.73
N THR A 146 26.66 -6.86 -11.73
CA THR A 146 27.01 -5.43 -11.79
C THR A 146 28.12 -5.18 -12.82
N LEU A 147 29.16 -6.02 -12.81
CA LEU A 147 30.24 -5.97 -13.79
C LEU A 147 29.76 -6.31 -15.20
N ASP A 148 28.87 -7.30 -15.35
CA ASP A 148 28.24 -7.67 -16.60
C ASP A 148 27.43 -6.51 -17.18
N THR A 149 26.57 -5.89 -16.36
CA THR A 149 25.78 -4.71 -16.78
C THR A 149 26.69 -3.58 -17.25
N PHE A 150 27.78 -3.30 -16.53
CA PHE A 150 28.76 -2.29 -16.91
C PHE A 150 29.47 -2.65 -18.23
N ALA A 151 29.96 -3.89 -18.36
CA ALA A 151 30.64 -4.38 -19.55
C ALA A 151 29.72 -4.41 -20.78
N LEU A 152 28.46 -4.81 -20.61
CA LEU A 152 27.45 -4.84 -21.65
C LEU A 152 27.07 -3.42 -22.09
N THR A 153 26.93 -2.47 -21.16
CA THR A 153 26.71 -1.06 -21.47
C THR A 153 27.88 -0.45 -22.25
N MET A 154 29.11 -0.77 -21.83
CA MET A 154 30.33 -0.34 -22.53
C MET A 154 30.41 -0.95 -23.93
N ALA A 155 30.11 -2.24 -24.08
CA ALA A 155 30.08 -2.94 -25.38
C ALA A 155 28.99 -2.37 -26.31
N MET A 156 27.78 -2.10 -25.81
CA MET A 156 26.71 -1.46 -26.58
C MET A 156 27.11 -0.06 -27.06
N THR A 157 27.78 0.70 -26.20
CA THR A 157 28.25 2.05 -26.51
C THR A 157 29.35 2.02 -27.56
N ALA A 158 30.33 1.13 -27.41
CA ALA A 158 31.39 0.92 -28.39
C ALA A 158 30.84 0.48 -29.76
N LEU A 159 29.90 -0.47 -29.77
CA LEU A 159 29.23 -0.93 -30.99
C LEU A 159 28.42 0.19 -31.67
N GLY A 160 27.73 1.03 -30.87
CA GLY A 160 27.05 2.22 -31.37
C GLY A 160 28.00 3.30 -31.91
N MET A 161 29.23 3.37 -31.40
CA MET A 161 30.28 4.25 -31.92
C MET A 161 30.98 3.68 -33.17
N GLU A 162 31.00 2.36 -33.32
CA GLU A 162 31.63 1.66 -34.45
C GLU A 162 30.76 1.62 -35.71
N THR A 163 29.44 1.87 -35.60
CA THR A 163 28.54 1.96 -36.76
C THR A 163 28.92 3.11 -37.71
N ARG A 164 29.83 2.81 -38.63
CA ARG A 164 30.23 3.70 -39.73
C ARG A 164 29.29 3.48 -40.92
N ILE A 165 28.78 4.58 -41.47
CA ILE A 165 28.01 4.60 -42.73
C ILE A 165 28.76 3.87 -43.88
N ALA A 166 30.10 3.84 -43.81
CA ALA A 166 30.96 3.10 -44.74
C ALA A 166 30.73 1.57 -44.75
N GLN A 167 30.51 0.93 -43.59
CA GLN A 167 30.30 -0.53 -43.52
C GLN A 167 28.94 -0.95 -44.09
N ILE A 168 27.92 -0.08 -43.99
CA ILE A 168 26.61 -0.27 -44.63
C ILE A 168 26.73 -0.17 -46.16
N ARG A 169 27.60 0.72 -46.65
CA ARG A 169 27.89 0.88 -48.09
C ARG A 169 28.65 -0.31 -48.67
N GLU A 170 29.56 -0.91 -47.89
CA GLU A 170 30.31 -2.13 -48.27
C GLU A 170 29.45 -3.40 -48.30
N ALA A 171 28.36 -3.47 -47.52
CA ALA A 171 27.44 -4.62 -47.51
C ALA A 171 26.75 -4.86 -48.86
N GLY A 172 26.58 -3.81 -49.67
CA GLY A 172 25.92 -3.86 -50.96
C GLY A 172 24.40 -4.08 -50.88
N PRO A 173 23.65 -3.72 -51.94
CA PRO A 173 22.18 -3.72 -51.93
C PRO A 173 21.58 -5.13 -51.80
N ARG A 174 22.29 -6.17 -52.27
CA ARG A 174 21.82 -7.57 -52.18
C ARG A 174 21.79 -8.09 -50.74
N ALA A 175 22.80 -7.81 -49.93
CA ALA A 175 22.83 -8.25 -48.53
C ALA A 175 21.78 -7.51 -47.68
N ILE A 176 21.59 -6.21 -47.93
CA ILE A 176 20.56 -5.40 -47.29
C ILE A 176 19.16 -5.91 -47.66
N ALA A 177 18.92 -6.24 -48.94
CA ALA A 177 17.65 -6.81 -49.38
C ALA A 177 17.36 -8.17 -48.69
N THR A 178 18.36 -9.05 -48.59
CA THR A 178 18.21 -10.33 -47.87
C THR A 178 17.93 -10.11 -46.38
N GLY A 179 18.63 -9.16 -45.74
CA GLY A 179 18.37 -8.79 -44.34
C GLY A 179 16.96 -8.24 -44.13
N ALA A 180 16.47 -7.39 -45.03
CA ALA A 180 15.12 -6.84 -44.99
C ALA A 180 14.05 -7.94 -45.14
N ILE A 181 14.24 -8.88 -46.09
CA ILE A 181 13.34 -10.02 -46.28
C ILE A 181 13.27 -10.87 -45.01
N LEU A 182 14.43 -11.19 -44.40
CA LEU A 182 14.49 -11.98 -43.17
C LEU A 182 13.77 -11.30 -42.00
N VAL A 183 13.93 -9.99 -41.83
CA VAL A 183 13.23 -9.22 -40.80
C VAL A 183 11.72 -9.24 -41.04
N CYS A 184 11.27 -9.10 -42.29
CA CYS A 184 9.85 -9.20 -42.64
C CYS A 184 9.28 -10.60 -42.39
N CYS A 185 10.01 -11.66 -42.75
CA CYS A 185 9.61 -13.04 -42.47
C CYS A 185 9.49 -13.30 -40.96
N MET A 186 10.47 -12.86 -40.17
CA MET A 186 10.44 -13.03 -38.72
C MET A 186 9.31 -12.24 -38.07
N ARG A 187 9.02 -11.02 -38.53
CA ARG A 187 7.83 -10.26 -38.12
C ARG A 187 6.55 -11.04 -38.40
N GLY A 188 6.42 -11.61 -39.59
CA GLY A 188 5.26 -12.42 -39.98
C GLY A 188 5.08 -13.66 -39.11
N SER A 189 6.17 -14.40 -38.85
CA SER A 189 6.12 -15.61 -38.01
C SER A 189 5.83 -15.30 -36.54
N SER A 190 6.43 -14.25 -35.97
CA SER A 190 6.14 -13.84 -34.60
C SER A 190 4.75 -13.23 -34.44
N ALA A 191 4.23 -12.52 -35.44
CA ALA A 191 2.85 -12.04 -35.45
C ALA A 191 1.83 -13.17 -35.55
N ALA A 192 2.14 -14.24 -36.31
CA ALA A 192 1.29 -15.43 -36.43
C ALA A 192 1.32 -16.34 -35.20
N ALA A 193 2.41 -16.31 -34.41
CA ALA A 193 2.56 -17.06 -33.17
C ALA A 193 1.95 -16.36 -31.94
N LEU A 194 1.50 -15.11 -32.08
CA LEU A 194 0.71 -14.45 -31.06
C LEU A 194 -0.69 -15.06 -31.04
N PRO A 195 -1.27 -15.33 -29.86
CA PRO A 195 -2.63 -15.84 -29.77
C PRO A 195 -3.57 -14.87 -30.48
N SER A 196 -4.35 -15.38 -31.43
CA SER A 196 -5.42 -14.58 -32.06
C SER A 196 -6.42 -14.16 -30.97
N PRO A 197 -7.05 -12.98 -31.08
CA PRO A 197 -8.09 -12.59 -30.15
C PRO A 197 -9.32 -13.46 -30.42
N SER A 198 -9.35 -14.68 -29.87
CA SER A 198 -10.54 -15.50 -29.81
C SER A 198 -11.52 -14.84 -28.86
N ALA A 199 -12.70 -14.51 -29.37
CA ALA A 199 -13.86 -14.10 -28.60
C ALA A 199 -14.32 -15.24 -27.67
N SER A 200 -13.73 -15.34 -26.48
CA SER A 200 -14.29 -15.94 -25.27
C SER A 200 -13.21 -15.97 -24.18
N ASN A 201 -13.56 -15.52 -22.98
CA ASN A 201 -12.77 -15.58 -21.74
C ASN A 201 -11.66 -14.53 -21.50
N VAL A 202 -11.96 -13.24 -21.73
CA VAL A 202 -11.23 -12.16 -21.03
C VAL A 202 -12.21 -11.38 -20.16
N CYS A 203 -12.25 -11.77 -18.89
CA CYS A 203 -12.83 -10.97 -17.81
C CYS A 203 -11.88 -9.77 -17.61
N SER A 204 -12.31 -8.60 -18.09
CA SER A 204 -11.51 -7.38 -18.15
C SER A 204 -11.25 -6.78 -16.77
N ALA A 205 -10.07 -7.05 -16.21
CA ALA A 205 -9.32 -6.08 -15.41
C ALA A 205 -8.29 -5.40 -16.33
N ASP A 206 -7.95 -4.15 -16.05
CA ASP A 206 -6.97 -3.33 -16.75
C ASP A 206 -7.40 -2.66 -18.07
N ARG A 207 -8.11 -1.54 -17.90
CA ARG A 207 -7.99 -0.39 -18.81
C ARG A 207 -7.62 0.83 -17.97
N TYR A 208 -6.32 0.99 -17.67
CA TYR A 208 -5.77 2.27 -17.26
C TYR A 208 -5.63 3.15 -18.51
N LEU A 209 -6.22 4.34 -18.44
CA LEU A 209 -6.09 5.41 -19.42
C LEU A 209 -4.66 5.96 -19.37
N GLU A 210 -3.82 5.63 -20.35
CA GLU A 210 -2.66 6.45 -20.70
C GLU A 210 -3.12 7.63 -21.56
N VAL A 211 -3.01 8.83 -21.01
CA VAL A 211 -3.15 10.08 -21.75
C VAL A 211 -1.78 10.42 -22.32
N SER A 212 -1.58 10.19 -23.62
CA SER A 212 -0.41 10.68 -24.35
C SER A 212 -0.50 12.21 -24.54
N PRO A 213 0.60 12.97 -24.36
CA PRO A 213 0.61 14.41 -24.59
C PRO A 213 0.57 14.72 -26.09
N SER A 214 -0.49 15.36 -26.55
CA SER A 214 -0.57 15.92 -27.90
C SER A 214 0.40 17.09 -28.07
N ARG A 215 1.13 17.05 -29.18
CA ARG A 215 2.02 18.09 -29.73
C ARG A 215 1.35 19.47 -29.76
N GLU A 216 2.01 20.47 -29.15
CA GLU A 216 1.93 21.86 -29.59
C GLU A 216 3.38 22.40 -29.71
N GLY A 217 3.64 23.17 -30.78
CA GLY A 217 4.97 23.61 -31.21
C GLY A 217 5.67 24.58 -30.25
N PRO A 218 6.91 25.01 -30.58
CA PRO A 218 7.68 25.88 -29.71
C PRO A 218 6.97 27.23 -29.55
N PRO A 219 6.86 27.79 -28.32
CA PRO A 219 6.23 29.08 -28.13
C PRO A 219 7.11 30.17 -28.75
N ARG A 220 6.54 30.93 -29.69
CA ARG A 220 7.11 32.20 -30.14
C ARG A 220 7.27 33.12 -28.92
N ALA A 221 8.47 33.65 -28.76
CA ALA A 221 8.75 34.73 -27.82
C ALA A 221 7.84 35.92 -28.16
N ILE A 222 6.93 36.27 -27.24
CA ILE A 222 6.26 37.57 -27.24
C ILE A 222 7.00 38.42 -26.22
N THR A 223 7.93 39.20 -26.75
CA THR A 223 8.52 40.36 -26.08
C THR A 223 7.40 41.36 -25.82
N LEU A 224 7.11 41.69 -24.56
CA LEU A 224 6.38 42.90 -24.23
C LEU A 224 7.33 43.85 -23.50
N GLN A 225 7.71 44.88 -24.26
CA GLN A 225 8.46 46.05 -23.85
C GLN A 225 7.78 46.82 -22.71
N LYS A 226 8.64 47.46 -21.92
CA LYS A 226 8.40 48.54 -20.97
C LYS A 226 7.61 49.71 -21.57
N GLU A 227 7.22 50.60 -20.64
CA GLU A 227 6.89 52.05 -20.78
C GLU A 227 5.41 52.36 -20.45
N HIS A 228 5.01 53.36 -19.66
CA HIS A 228 5.68 54.53 -19.07
C HIS A 228 4.88 55.01 -17.82
N SER A 229 5.59 55.78 -17.00
CA SER A 229 5.20 56.65 -15.87
C SER A 229 3.84 57.37 -15.93
N TRP A 230 3.26 57.72 -14.77
CA TRP A 230 3.02 59.12 -14.34
C TRP A 230 2.76 59.23 -12.83
N ASN A 231 3.25 60.33 -12.27
CA ASN A 231 3.36 60.70 -10.86
C ASN A 231 2.19 61.60 -10.39
N THR A 232 2.10 61.75 -9.06
CA THR A 232 1.67 62.93 -8.27
C THR A 232 0.18 63.31 -8.07
N ALA A 233 -0.27 63.08 -6.83
CA ALA A 233 -0.79 64.02 -5.81
C ALA A 233 -1.91 65.04 -6.11
N LEU A 234 -2.95 65.05 -5.24
CA LEU A 234 -3.49 66.22 -4.50
C LEU A 234 -4.55 65.79 -3.45
N ALA A 235 -4.53 66.44 -2.28
CA ALA A 235 -5.33 66.17 -1.06
C ALA A 235 -6.66 67.00 -1.02
N PRO A 236 -7.32 67.23 0.13
CA PRO A 236 -8.21 66.34 0.90
C PRO A 236 -9.64 66.91 1.07
N ARG A 237 -10.69 66.08 1.22
CA ARG A 237 -11.99 66.52 1.80
C ARG A 237 -12.69 65.45 2.66
N THR A 238 -12.69 65.73 3.97
CA THR A 238 -13.75 65.59 4.99
C THR A 238 -14.76 64.42 4.98
N ARG A 239 -14.80 63.76 6.15
CA ARG A 239 -15.74 62.77 6.71
C ARG A 239 -17.22 62.88 6.27
N SER A 240 -17.85 61.73 6.01
CA SER A 240 -18.97 61.23 6.84
C SER A 240 -19.18 59.71 6.63
N SER A 241 -19.88 59.12 7.59
CA SER A 241 -19.96 57.71 7.98
C SER A 241 -20.69 56.75 7.03
N MET A 242 -20.16 55.53 6.88
CA MET A 242 -20.86 54.24 7.09
C MET A 242 -19.99 53.06 6.61
N SER A 243 -19.27 52.41 7.53
CA SER A 243 -18.59 51.15 7.24
C SER A 243 -19.58 49.98 7.27
N ARG A 244 -20.13 49.60 6.12
CA ARG A 244 -20.74 48.27 5.94
C ARG A 244 -19.61 47.21 5.96
N PRO A 245 -19.71 46.13 6.77
CA PRO A 245 -18.71 45.07 6.75
C PRO A 245 -18.75 44.35 5.40
N ARG A 246 -17.63 44.34 4.68
CA ARG A 246 -17.45 43.55 3.45
C ARG A 246 -17.49 42.07 3.80
N HIS A 247 -18.66 41.44 3.71
CA HIS A 247 -18.78 39.98 3.77
C HIS A 247 -17.99 39.37 2.61
N ALA A 248 -16.92 38.64 2.93
CA ALA A 248 -16.26 37.73 1.99
C ALA A 248 -16.96 36.37 2.11
N THR A 249 -17.67 35.96 1.07
CA THR A 249 -18.33 34.65 1.00
C THR A 249 -17.26 33.58 0.88
N ARG A 250 -17.03 32.81 1.96
CA ARG A 250 -16.14 31.64 1.97
C ARG A 250 -16.93 30.40 1.59
N ALA A 251 -16.61 29.78 0.46
CA ALA A 251 -17.13 28.45 0.13
C ALA A 251 -16.21 27.38 0.73
N ARG A 252 -16.77 26.44 1.49
CA ARG A 252 -16.06 25.25 1.98
C ARG A 252 -16.35 24.09 1.04
N ALA A 253 -15.32 23.50 0.46
CA ALA A 253 -15.42 22.26 -0.29
C ALA A 253 -14.67 21.15 0.48
N ALA A 254 -15.33 20.04 0.75
CA ALA A 254 -14.72 18.88 1.37
C ALA A 254 -14.15 17.96 0.28
N ALA A 255 -12.83 17.80 0.25
CA ALA A 255 -12.17 16.71 -0.46
C ALA A 255 -11.39 15.87 0.56
N ALA A 256 -11.38 14.55 0.34
CA ALA A 256 -10.77 13.58 1.24
C ALA A 256 -9.30 13.95 1.55
N SER A 257 -9.03 14.19 2.84
CA SER A 257 -7.72 14.44 3.50
C SER A 257 -7.29 15.89 3.79
N ALA A 258 -8.05 16.92 3.44
CA ALA A 258 -7.81 18.27 3.99
C ALA A 258 -9.06 19.13 3.91
N TYR A 259 -9.40 19.85 4.99
CA TYR A 259 -10.33 20.96 4.89
C TYR A 259 -9.68 22.04 4.02
N ILE A 260 -10.07 22.06 2.75
CA ILE A 260 -9.59 22.99 1.74
C ILE A 260 -10.47 24.24 1.80
N CYS A 261 -9.86 25.40 2.02
CA CYS A 261 -10.54 26.66 1.79
C CYS A 261 -10.19 27.14 0.38
N ALA A 262 -11.17 27.09 -0.51
CA ALA A 262 -11.10 27.76 -1.79
C ALA A 262 -11.48 29.23 -1.57
N THR A 263 -10.60 30.15 -1.95
CA THR A 263 -10.94 31.58 -1.97
C THR A 263 -11.31 31.95 -3.40
N ALA A 264 -12.54 32.47 -3.57
CA ALA A 264 -13.03 33.06 -4.80
C ALA A 264 -13.23 34.55 -4.54
N LYS A 265 -12.47 35.41 -5.20
CA LYS A 265 -12.85 36.82 -5.34
C LYS A 265 -12.21 37.45 -6.58
N SER A 266 -13.05 37.79 -7.55
CA SER A 266 -12.92 39.04 -8.31
C SER A 266 -14.34 39.58 -8.52
N ALA A 267 -14.49 40.91 -8.56
CA ALA A 267 -15.79 41.61 -8.54
C ALA A 267 -16.70 41.35 -9.76
N THR A 268 -16.25 40.55 -10.73
CA THR A 268 -16.96 40.30 -11.99
C THR A 268 -17.05 38.82 -12.39
N SER A 269 -16.42 37.88 -11.65
CA SER A 269 -16.62 36.44 -11.88
C SER A 269 -16.28 35.57 -10.66
N THR A 270 -17.14 34.60 -10.35
CA THR A 270 -17.01 33.63 -9.24
C THR A 270 -16.11 32.46 -9.65
N ALA A 271 -14.83 32.75 -9.94
CA ALA A 271 -13.83 31.74 -10.27
C ALA A 271 -13.05 31.30 -9.01
N ILE A 272 -12.89 29.99 -8.81
CA ILE A 272 -11.96 29.44 -7.83
C ILE A 272 -10.56 29.66 -8.38
N ARG A 273 -9.74 30.50 -7.73
CA ARG A 273 -8.38 30.83 -8.22
C ARG A 273 -7.27 30.17 -7.43
N THR A 274 -7.52 29.81 -6.17
CA THR A 274 -6.51 29.22 -5.31
C THR A 274 -7.14 28.32 -4.25
N ILE A 275 -6.45 27.21 -3.98
CA ILE A 275 -6.74 26.26 -2.90
C ILE A 275 -5.62 26.36 -1.87
N ARG A 276 -5.98 26.62 -0.61
CA ARG A 276 -5.04 26.59 0.52
C ARG A 276 -5.66 25.84 1.70
N SER A 277 -4.83 25.17 2.51
CA SER A 277 -5.29 24.67 3.80
C SER A 277 -5.36 25.82 4.80
N THR A 278 -6.40 25.79 5.64
CA THR A 278 -6.54 26.70 6.78
C THR A 278 -6.41 25.96 8.12
N GLN A 279 -6.04 24.67 8.11
CA GLN A 279 -5.89 23.90 9.33
C GLN A 279 -4.56 24.20 10.03
N SER A 280 -4.62 24.35 11.35
CA SER A 280 -3.44 24.47 12.22
C SER A 280 -2.62 23.19 12.24
N ARG A 281 -3.27 22.01 12.22
CA ARG A 281 -2.61 20.69 12.29
C ARG A 281 -1.63 20.42 11.15
N ASN A 282 -1.93 20.86 9.94
CA ASN A 282 -1.03 20.73 8.80
C ASN A 282 -0.24 22.03 8.51
N GLN A 283 -0.37 23.04 9.37
CA GLN A 283 0.29 24.34 9.24
C GLN A 283 0.09 24.98 7.84
N GLY A 284 -1.09 24.78 7.25
CA GLY A 284 -1.40 25.30 5.91
C GLY A 284 -0.82 24.48 4.74
N VAL A 285 -0.11 23.38 5.01
CA VAL A 285 0.50 22.54 3.98
C VAL A 285 -0.50 21.54 3.40
N ILE A 286 -0.54 21.45 2.07
CA ILE A 286 -1.34 20.49 1.29
C ILE A 286 -0.42 19.65 0.39
N CYS A 287 -0.87 18.44 0.04
CA CYS A 287 -0.16 17.62 -0.93
C CYS A 287 -0.36 18.15 -2.35
N ALA A 288 0.48 17.74 -3.31
CA ALA A 288 0.39 18.14 -4.71
C ALA A 288 -1.01 17.86 -5.31
N LYS A 289 -1.59 16.69 -5.01
CA LYS A 289 -2.95 16.32 -5.43
C LYS A 289 -4.01 17.32 -4.92
N GLY A 290 -3.87 17.80 -3.68
CA GLY A 290 -4.76 18.81 -3.09
C GLY A 290 -4.57 20.20 -3.69
N ALA A 291 -3.33 20.62 -3.93
CA ALA A 291 -3.00 21.89 -4.57
C ALA A 291 -3.54 21.97 -6.01
N SER A 292 -3.44 20.88 -6.76
CA SER A 292 -3.96 20.76 -8.13
C SER A 292 -5.48 20.57 -8.21
N GLY A 293 -6.20 20.58 -7.07
CA GLY A 293 -7.66 20.38 -7.06
C GLY A 293 -8.44 21.37 -7.91
N ILE A 294 -7.89 22.57 -8.15
CA ILE A 294 -8.47 23.60 -9.03
C ILE A 294 -8.62 23.10 -10.48
N MET A 295 -7.69 22.27 -10.95
CA MET A 295 -7.72 21.72 -12.30
C MET A 295 -8.96 20.85 -12.53
N LYS A 296 -9.49 20.20 -11.48
CA LYS A 296 -10.74 19.43 -11.59
C LYS A 296 -11.95 20.32 -11.86
N GLN A 297 -11.97 21.54 -11.33
CA GLN A 297 -13.10 22.45 -11.50
C GLN A 297 -13.22 22.98 -12.93
N TYR A 298 -12.07 23.15 -13.60
CA TYR A 298 -11.95 23.67 -14.96
C TYR A 298 -11.66 22.59 -16.00
N SER A 299 -11.63 21.32 -15.59
CA SER A 299 -11.37 20.21 -16.51
C SER A 299 -12.46 20.15 -17.59
N PRO A 300 -12.09 20.03 -18.88
CA PRO A 300 -13.05 19.78 -19.95
C PRO A 300 -13.85 18.49 -19.74
N ALA A 301 -13.31 17.53 -18.97
CA ALA A 301 -13.97 16.27 -18.63
C ALA A 301 -14.97 16.40 -17.45
N ARG A 302 -15.16 17.60 -16.89
CA ARG A 302 -16.08 17.81 -15.76
C ARG A 302 -17.53 17.66 -16.22
N LEU A 303 -18.26 16.75 -15.58
CA LEU A 303 -19.71 16.62 -15.77
C LEU A 303 -20.43 17.86 -15.23
N THR A 304 -21.18 18.55 -16.09
CA THR A 304 -21.93 19.78 -15.75
C THR A 304 -23.43 19.55 -15.61
N GLN A 305 -23.95 18.46 -16.18
CA GLN A 305 -25.37 18.08 -16.16
C GLN A 305 -25.52 16.55 -16.16
N PRO A 306 -26.69 16.01 -15.76
CA PRO A 306 -26.98 14.59 -15.86
C PRO A 306 -26.93 14.08 -17.31
N LEU A 307 -26.47 12.85 -17.47
CA LEU A 307 -26.33 12.18 -18.76
C LEU A 307 -27.07 10.84 -18.73
N MET A 308 -27.83 10.55 -19.78
CA MET A 308 -28.47 9.25 -19.99
C MET A 308 -27.79 8.53 -21.15
N ARG A 309 -27.61 7.21 -21.03
CA ARG A 309 -27.04 6.42 -22.13
C ARG A 309 -28.06 6.35 -23.26
N LYS A 310 -27.60 6.59 -24.50
CA LYS A 310 -28.46 6.52 -25.68
C LYS A 310 -29.10 5.15 -25.84
N LYS A 311 -30.33 5.11 -26.35
CA LYS A 311 -31.04 3.86 -26.64
C LYS A 311 -30.25 3.04 -27.67
N GLY A 312 -30.04 1.76 -27.39
CA GLY A 312 -29.25 0.86 -28.24
C GLY A 312 -27.74 0.87 -28.00
N ALA A 313 -27.19 1.85 -27.28
CA ALA A 313 -25.77 1.89 -26.95
C ALA A 313 -25.40 0.93 -25.81
N LEU A 314 -24.23 0.31 -25.90
CA LEU A 314 -23.67 -0.60 -24.89
C LEU A 314 -22.94 0.16 -23.78
N ARG A 315 -22.74 -0.50 -22.62
CA ARG A 315 -21.92 0.06 -21.54
C ARG A 315 -20.46 0.11 -21.99
N GLY A 316 -19.83 1.28 -21.82
CA GLY A 316 -18.42 1.49 -22.19
C GLY A 316 -18.21 2.21 -23.52
N GLU A 317 -19.24 2.37 -24.36
CA GLU A 317 -19.15 3.07 -25.66
C GLU A 317 -19.12 4.59 -25.57
N ALA A 318 -19.25 5.14 -24.35
CA ALA A 318 -19.31 6.58 -24.08
C ALA A 318 -20.41 7.35 -24.87
N GLN A 319 -21.46 6.67 -25.31
CA GLN A 319 -22.59 7.28 -26.03
C GLN A 319 -23.71 7.73 -25.07
N PHE A 320 -23.71 9.02 -24.76
CA PHE A 320 -24.68 9.63 -23.85
C PHE A 320 -25.42 10.80 -24.50
N GLU A 321 -26.60 11.10 -23.97
CA GLU A 321 -27.37 12.31 -24.24
C GLU A 321 -27.64 13.09 -22.95
N PRO A 322 -27.57 14.42 -22.96
CA PRO A 322 -27.94 15.24 -21.80
C PRO A 322 -29.41 15.09 -21.43
N VAL A 323 -29.69 15.03 -20.13
CA VAL A 323 -31.06 15.04 -19.58
C VAL A 323 -31.17 16.02 -18.42
N SER A 324 -32.39 16.50 -18.12
CA SER A 324 -32.63 17.34 -16.96
C SER A 324 -32.50 16.56 -15.64
N TRP A 325 -32.31 17.28 -14.54
CA TRP A 325 -32.32 16.66 -13.20
C TRP A 325 -33.64 15.99 -12.87
N ASP A 326 -34.77 16.56 -13.29
CA ASP A 326 -36.10 15.98 -13.05
C ASP A 326 -36.23 14.62 -13.76
N VAL A 327 -35.82 14.53 -15.02
CA VAL A 327 -35.83 13.26 -15.78
C VAL A 327 -34.91 12.22 -15.13
N ALA A 328 -33.71 12.63 -14.71
CA ALA A 328 -32.76 11.73 -14.06
C ALA A 328 -33.28 11.20 -12.72
N LEU A 329 -33.83 12.07 -11.87
CA LEU A 329 -34.35 11.72 -10.55
C LEU A 329 -35.64 10.89 -10.65
N ASP A 330 -36.58 11.25 -11.52
CA ASP A 330 -37.81 10.49 -11.76
C ASP A 330 -37.51 9.06 -12.26
N THR A 331 -36.53 8.92 -13.16
CA THR A 331 -36.07 7.62 -13.64
C THR A 331 -35.49 6.76 -12.51
N LEU A 332 -34.65 7.37 -11.65
CA LEU A 332 -34.06 6.68 -10.50
C LEU A 332 -35.12 6.31 -9.45
N GLU A 333 -36.03 7.24 -9.14
CA GLU A 333 -37.11 7.05 -8.17
C GLU A 333 -38.01 5.89 -8.58
N LYS A 334 -38.54 5.88 -9.81
CA LYS A 334 -39.40 4.80 -10.32
C LYS A 334 -38.73 3.43 -10.17
N ARG A 335 -37.45 3.34 -10.53
CA ARG A 335 -36.69 2.10 -10.44
C ARG A 335 -36.45 1.68 -8.99
N LEU A 336 -36.04 2.61 -8.13
CA LEU A 336 -35.76 2.34 -6.73
C LEU A 336 -37.04 2.03 -5.93
N ALA A 337 -38.15 2.69 -6.22
CA ALA A 337 -39.46 2.44 -5.63
C ALA A 337 -39.95 1.02 -5.97
N HIS A 338 -39.83 0.61 -7.24
CA HIS A 338 -40.16 -0.75 -7.65
C HIS A 338 -39.31 -1.80 -6.92
N LEU A 339 -37.98 -1.57 -6.81
CA LEU A 339 -37.09 -2.48 -6.07
C LEU A 339 -37.45 -2.53 -4.58
N ARG A 340 -37.76 -1.39 -3.96
CA ARG A 340 -38.17 -1.32 -2.56
C ARG A 340 -39.47 -2.09 -2.31
N ALA A 341 -40.45 -1.98 -3.21
CA ALA A 341 -41.75 -2.62 -3.08
C ALA A 341 -41.70 -4.15 -3.30
N THR A 342 -40.76 -4.62 -4.13
CA THR A 342 -40.64 -6.04 -4.50
C THR A 342 -39.61 -6.78 -3.66
N ASP A 343 -38.33 -6.42 -3.80
CA ASP A 343 -37.24 -7.01 -3.04
C ASP A 343 -36.08 -5.99 -2.89
N PRO A 344 -35.99 -5.28 -1.74
CA PRO A 344 -34.96 -4.27 -1.54
C PRO A 344 -33.53 -4.84 -1.55
N LYS A 345 -33.35 -6.16 -1.38
CA LYS A 345 -32.02 -6.80 -1.44
C LYS A 345 -31.39 -6.73 -2.82
N LYS A 346 -32.20 -6.61 -3.88
CA LYS A 346 -31.70 -6.50 -5.26
C LYS A 346 -30.98 -5.17 -5.53
N PHE A 347 -31.11 -4.19 -4.65
CA PHE A 347 -30.37 -2.94 -4.74
C PHE A 347 -29.04 -3.03 -4.00
N ALA A 348 -27.93 -2.80 -4.71
CA ALA A 348 -26.60 -2.72 -4.11
C ALA A 348 -26.03 -1.31 -4.25
N LEU A 349 -25.51 -0.76 -3.16
CA LEU A 349 -24.93 0.59 -3.10
C LEU A 349 -23.44 0.51 -2.78
N PHE A 350 -22.62 0.74 -3.79
CA PHE A 350 -21.17 0.78 -3.65
C PHE A 350 -20.67 2.22 -3.76
N THR A 351 -19.87 2.63 -2.79
CA THR A 351 -19.20 3.93 -2.81
C THR A 351 -17.70 3.75 -2.87
N GLY A 352 -17.01 4.69 -3.54
CA GLY A 352 -15.56 4.77 -3.48
C GLY A 352 -15.06 5.19 -2.10
N ARG A 353 -13.86 5.77 -2.03
CA ARG A 353 -13.36 6.34 -0.77
C ARG A 353 -14.03 7.69 -0.50
N ASP A 354 -15.22 7.67 0.08
CA ASP A 354 -15.87 8.87 0.63
C ASP A 354 -15.66 8.95 2.16
N GLN A 355 -15.73 10.16 2.71
CA GLN A 355 -15.76 10.39 4.16
C GLN A 355 -17.21 10.49 4.68
N MET A 356 -18.18 10.10 3.85
CA MET A 356 -19.62 10.20 4.12
C MET A 356 -20.26 8.82 4.27
N GLN A 357 -19.48 7.78 4.56
CA GLN A 357 -19.94 6.41 4.75
C GLN A 357 -21.11 6.29 5.74
N ALA A 358 -21.15 7.15 6.75
CA ALA A 358 -22.28 7.25 7.66
C ALA A 358 -23.61 7.57 6.95
N LEU A 359 -23.58 8.47 5.96
CA LEU A 359 -24.76 8.83 5.16
C LEU A 359 -25.15 7.71 4.19
N THR A 360 -24.17 7.07 3.55
CA THR A 360 -24.38 5.93 2.65
C THR A 360 -25.02 4.76 3.40
N GLY A 361 -24.47 4.40 4.56
CA GLY A 361 -25.04 3.36 5.43
C GLY A 361 -26.41 3.74 5.97
N LEU A 362 -26.64 5.02 6.32
CA LEU A 362 -27.95 5.51 6.74
C LEU A 362 -28.99 5.39 5.62
N PHE A 363 -28.63 5.74 4.39
CA PHE A 363 -29.51 5.62 3.23
C PHE A 363 -29.85 4.15 2.95
N ALA A 364 -28.85 3.27 2.87
CA ALA A 364 -29.04 1.84 2.64
C ALA A 364 -29.97 1.19 3.68
N LYS A 365 -29.74 1.49 4.97
CA LYS A 365 -30.60 1.00 6.07
C LYS A 365 -32.04 1.52 6.00
N ASN A 366 -32.24 2.78 5.60
CA ASN A 366 -33.58 3.35 5.41
C ASN A 366 -34.28 2.83 4.16
N PHE A 367 -33.51 2.48 3.12
CA PHE A 367 -34.01 1.82 1.93
C PHE A 367 -34.45 0.38 2.22
N GLY A 368 -33.73 -0.30 3.12
CA GLY A 368 -33.97 -1.70 3.49
C GLY A 368 -33.02 -2.68 2.79
N THR A 369 -31.96 -2.19 2.14
CA THR A 369 -30.94 -3.07 1.54
C THR A 369 -29.82 -3.39 2.54
N PRO A 370 -29.43 -4.66 2.71
CA PRO A 370 -28.21 -5.03 3.41
C PRO A 370 -26.96 -4.88 2.53
N ASN A 371 -27.11 -4.72 1.21
CA ASN A 371 -26.03 -4.76 0.24
C ASN A 371 -25.43 -3.36 0.03
N TYR A 372 -24.71 -2.85 1.03
CA TYR A 372 -23.91 -1.63 0.89
C TYR A 372 -22.47 -1.90 1.29
N ALA A 373 -21.53 -1.37 0.52
CA ALA A 373 -20.11 -1.56 0.76
C ALA A 373 -19.31 -0.34 0.30
N ALA A 374 -18.07 -0.27 0.79
CA ALA A 374 -17.17 0.84 0.53
C ALA A 374 -15.81 0.34 0.04
N HIS A 375 -15.02 1.24 -0.56
CA HIS A 375 -13.64 0.92 -0.94
C HIS A 375 -12.78 0.42 0.25
N GLY A 376 -13.11 0.78 1.49
CA GLY A 376 -12.38 0.37 2.69
C GLY A 376 -12.26 -1.15 2.83
N ASP A 377 -13.29 -1.88 2.40
CA ASP A 377 -13.39 -3.34 2.50
C ASP A 377 -12.26 -4.06 1.74
N PHE A 378 -11.84 -3.50 0.60
CA PHE A 378 -10.76 -4.04 -0.23
C PHE A 378 -9.37 -3.54 0.16
N CYS A 379 -9.30 -2.46 0.94
CA CYS A 379 -8.10 -1.64 1.05
C CYS A 379 -7.44 -1.73 2.42
N SER A 380 -8.24 -1.63 3.48
CA SER A 380 -7.74 -1.43 4.84
C SER A 380 -8.56 -2.16 5.91
N ALA A 381 -9.56 -2.95 5.49
CA ALA A 381 -10.42 -3.71 6.40
C ALA A 381 -9.63 -4.61 7.34
N ASN A 382 -8.61 -5.32 6.84
CA ASN A 382 -7.76 -6.14 7.70
C ASN A 382 -7.06 -5.30 8.79
N MET A 383 -6.45 -4.15 8.44
CA MET A 383 -5.81 -3.25 9.42
C MET A 383 -6.82 -2.78 10.49
N ALA A 384 -8.04 -2.44 10.07
CA ALA A 384 -9.07 -2.00 11.00
C ALA A 384 -9.56 -3.15 11.87
N ALA A 385 -9.97 -4.27 11.26
CA ALA A 385 -10.54 -5.42 11.95
C ALA A 385 -9.54 -6.06 12.92
N GLY A 386 -8.29 -6.28 12.50
CA GLY A 386 -7.26 -6.87 13.36
C GLY A 386 -7.03 -6.04 14.63
N MET A 387 -6.95 -4.70 14.50
CA MET A 387 -6.78 -3.83 15.66
C MET A 387 -8.07 -3.66 16.48
N ILE A 388 -9.24 -3.58 15.85
CA ILE A 388 -10.52 -3.49 16.58
C ILE A 388 -10.75 -4.75 17.42
N TYR A 389 -10.42 -5.93 16.88
CA TYR A 389 -10.55 -7.20 17.59
C TYR A 389 -9.56 -7.35 18.74
N THR A 390 -8.40 -6.72 18.68
CA THR A 390 -7.35 -6.90 19.71
C THR A 390 -7.28 -5.75 20.71
N ILE A 391 -7.42 -4.51 20.29
CA ILE A 391 -7.25 -3.32 21.15
C ILE A 391 -8.48 -2.40 21.18
N GLY A 392 -9.57 -2.78 20.51
CA GLY A 392 -10.85 -2.06 20.55
C GLY A 392 -10.93 -0.79 19.68
N GLY A 393 -9.95 -0.54 18.81
CA GLY A 393 -9.93 0.65 17.94
C GLY A 393 -9.18 0.45 16.60
N PRO A 394 -9.50 1.24 15.56
CA PRO A 394 -8.80 1.19 14.28
C PRO A 394 -7.46 1.92 14.36
N PHE A 395 -6.44 1.35 13.72
CA PHE A 395 -5.06 1.81 13.83
C PHE A 395 -4.81 3.27 13.37
N TRP A 396 -5.08 3.57 12.10
CA TRP A 396 -4.62 4.83 11.49
C TRP A 396 -5.69 5.92 11.44
N GLU A 397 -6.97 5.54 11.46
CA GLU A 397 -8.08 6.50 11.38
C GLU A 397 -8.19 7.31 12.67
N CYS A 398 -7.92 6.65 13.80
CA CYS A 398 -8.09 7.21 15.11
C CYS A 398 -6.83 7.15 15.97
N GLY A 399 -5.69 6.74 15.43
CA GLY A 399 -4.44 6.67 16.18
C GLY A 399 -3.23 7.16 15.40
N GLY A 400 -2.06 6.96 15.98
CA GLY A 400 -0.76 7.19 15.33
C GLY A 400 0.42 7.10 16.30
N PRO A 401 1.64 7.07 15.76
CA PRO A 401 2.85 7.01 16.57
C PRO A 401 3.13 8.35 17.27
N ASP A 402 3.56 8.29 18.53
CA ASP A 402 4.03 9.44 19.31
C ASP A 402 5.52 9.71 19.08
N LEU A 403 5.84 10.20 17.88
CA LEU A 403 7.23 10.41 17.44
C LEU A 403 7.96 11.55 18.18
N ASP A 404 7.24 12.38 18.95
CA ASP A 404 7.87 13.44 19.74
C ASP A 404 8.64 12.86 20.94
N GLN A 405 8.21 11.70 21.43
CA GLN A 405 8.77 11.03 22.62
C GLN A 405 9.41 9.67 22.32
N ALA A 406 9.13 9.07 21.16
CA ALA A 406 9.71 7.80 20.76
C ALA A 406 11.25 7.88 20.64
N LYS A 407 11.91 6.73 20.87
CA LYS A 407 13.34 6.50 20.61
C LYS A 407 13.56 5.50 19.48
N LEU A 408 12.65 4.54 19.37
CA LEU A 408 12.62 3.51 18.35
C LEU A 408 11.30 3.59 17.58
N PHE A 409 11.36 3.61 16.25
CA PHE A 409 10.19 3.71 15.41
C PHE A 409 10.19 2.65 14.31
N PHE A 410 9.10 1.88 14.23
CA PHE A 410 8.85 0.91 13.18
C PHE A 410 7.77 1.42 12.23
N MET A 411 8.09 1.53 10.94
CA MET A 411 7.10 1.77 9.89
C MET A 411 6.95 0.51 9.03
N ILE A 412 5.72 0.02 8.92
CA ILE A 412 5.41 -1.31 8.39
C ILE A 412 4.45 -1.16 7.21
N GLY A 413 4.81 -1.71 6.04
CA GLY A 413 3.92 -1.77 4.88
C GLY A 413 3.28 -0.43 4.49
N THR A 414 3.98 0.70 4.68
CA THR A 414 3.43 2.04 4.43
C THR A 414 3.99 2.60 3.12
N ALA A 415 3.10 2.74 2.13
CA ALA A 415 3.45 3.35 0.85
C ALA A 415 3.81 4.83 1.00
N GLU A 416 4.69 5.28 0.10
CA GLU A 416 5.48 6.51 0.14
C GLU A 416 4.67 7.82 0.25
N ASP A 417 3.44 7.81 -0.28
CA ASP A 417 2.53 8.96 -0.30
C ASP A 417 1.24 8.72 0.51
N HIS A 418 1.15 7.59 1.22
CA HIS A 418 -0.09 7.18 1.88
C HIS A 418 -0.49 8.11 3.03
N HIS A 419 0.50 8.70 3.71
CA HIS A 419 0.25 9.64 4.82
C HIS A 419 0.50 11.10 4.42
N SER A 420 -0.24 12.00 5.06
CA SER A 420 -0.11 13.45 4.90
C SER A 420 1.24 14.00 5.39
N ASN A 421 1.61 15.18 4.88
CA ASN A 421 2.87 15.88 5.19
C ASN A 421 3.23 16.01 6.69
N PRO A 422 2.27 16.12 7.65
CA PRO A 422 2.60 16.10 9.07
C PRO A 422 3.44 14.90 9.53
N LEU A 423 3.18 13.68 9.02
CA LEU A 423 3.99 12.51 9.41
C LEU A 423 5.42 12.62 8.85
N LYS A 424 5.59 13.14 7.63
CA LYS A 424 6.92 13.42 7.05
C LYS A 424 7.70 14.40 7.92
N ILE A 425 7.04 15.46 8.41
CA ILE A 425 7.65 16.43 9.32
C ILE A 425 8.01 15.77 10.65
N ALA A 426 7.11 14.95 11.22
CA ALA A 426 7.34 14.25 12.48
C ALA A 426 8.53 13.27 12.39
N ILE A 427 8.60 12.45 11.33
CA ILE A 427 9.73 11.54 11.09
C ILE A 427 11.03 12.33 10.90
N SER A 428 10.98 13.45 10.17
CA SER A 428 12.15 14.31 9.98
C SER A 428 12.66 14.89 11.30
N LYS A 429 11.77 15.31 12.21
CA LYS A 429 12.15 15.77 13.56
C LYS A 429 12.72 14.63 14.40
N PHE A 430 12.04 13.48 14.41
CA PHE A 430 12.47 12.27 15.11
C PHE A 430 13.88 11.84 14.70
N LYS A 431 14.17 11.79 13.39
CA LYS A 431 15.50 11.47 12.87
C LYS A 431 16.56 12.49 13.27
N ARG A 432 16.25 13.79 13.20
CA ARG A 432 17.17 14.86 13.64
C ARG A 432 17.44 14.83 15.15
N ALA A 433 16.51 14.31 15.94
CA ALA A 433 16.68 14.10 17.38
C ALA A 433 17.46 12.82 17.71
N GLY A 434 17.99 12.10 16.71
CA GLY A 434 18.76 10.87 16.90
C GLY A 434 17.91 9.61 17.03
N GLY A 435 16.62 9.66 16.69
CA GLY A 435 15.74 8.50 16.74
C GLY A 435 16.14 7.38 15.76
N ARG A 436 16.01 6.13 16.22
CA ARG A 436 16.25 4.90 15.45
C ARG A 436 14.99 4.56 14.63
N PHE A 437 15.10 4.54 13.31
CA PHE A 437 13.99 4.32 12.39
C PHE A 437 14.20 3.05 11.56
N ILE A 438 13.27 2.10 11.68
CA ILE A 438 13.27 0.83 10.97
C ILE A 438 12.04 0.77 10.05
N ALA A 439 12.25 0.38 8.80
CA ALA A 439 11.19 0.23 7.80
C ALA A 439 10.99 -1.24 7.42
N ILE A 440 9.92 -1.87 7.88
CA ILE A 440 9.52 -3.22 7.44
C ILE A 440 8.74 -3.06 6.14
N ASN A 441 9.50 -3.07 5.03
CA ASN A 441 9.00 -2.85 3.68
C ASN A 441 9.97 -3.49 2.67
N PRO A 442 9.51 -4.23 1.63
CA PRO A 442 10.39 -4.77 0.59
C PRO A 442 11.12 -3.71 -0.24
N VAL A 443 10.64 -2.45 -0.25
CA VAL A 443 11.20 -1.34 -1.04
C VAL A 443 11.69 -0.18 -0.15
N ARG A 444 12.78 0.51 -0.55
CA ARG A 444 13.40 1.69 0.13
C ARG A 444 13.27 2.91 -0.72
N THR A 445 12.03 3.25 -0.92
CA THR A 445 11.60 4.48 -1.54
C THR A 445 10.74 5.26 -0.54
N GLY A 446 10.49 6.54 -0.80
CA GLY A 446 9.68 7.40 0.05
C GLY A 446 10.13 7.45 1.51
N TYR A 447 9.30 6.95 2.43
CA TYR A 447 9.62 6.95 3.87
C TYR A 447 10.83 6.08 4.20
N ALA A 448 10.93 4.91 3.58
CA ALA A 448 12.00 3.96 3.86
C ALA A 448 13.38 4.49 3.41
N ALA A 449 13.43 5.45 2.47
CA ALA A 449 14.67 6.09 2.01
C ALA A 449 15.54 6.68 3.13
N ILE A 450 14.92 7.15 4.22
CA ILE A 450 15.60 7.72 5.39
C ILE A 450 15.60 6.79 6.60
N ALA A 451 15.17 5.54 6.44
CA ALA A 451 15.25 4.52 7.48
C ALA A 451 16.70 4.06 7.63
N ASP A 452 17.07 3.78 8.89
CA ASP A 452 18.38 3.24 9.23
C ASP A 452 18.52 1.78 8.79
N GLU A 453 17.40 1.06 8.76
CA GLU A 453 17.32 -0.34 8.34
C GLU A 453 15.99 -0.63 7.64
N TRP A 454 16.01 -1.58 6.70
CA TRP A 454 14.86 -1.94 5.86
C TRP A 454 14.90 -3.41 5.41
N GLY A 455 13.75 -3.89 4.94
CA GLY A 455 13.63 -5.14 4.18
C GLY A 455 12.77 -6.19 4.87
N VAL A 456 11.99 -6.91 4.07
CA VAL A 456 11.24 -8.12 4.44
C VAL A 456 10.75 -8.79 3.16
N ARG A 457 10.60 -10.12 3.15
CA ARG A 457 9.89 -10.82 2.06
C ARG A 457 8.38 -10.44 2.10
N PRO A 458 7.76 -10.02 0.99
CA PRO A 458 6.36 -9.58 1.01
C PRO A 458 5.41 -10.61 1.62
N GLY A 459 4.51 -10.18 2.53
CA GLY A 459 3.49 -11.03 3.14
C GLY A 459 3.98 -11.94 4.28
N THR A 460 5.21 -11.76 4.74
CA THR A 460 5.84 -12.59 5.78
C THR A 460 6.04 -11.88 7.12
N ASP A 461 5.58 -10.64 7.25
CA ASP A 461 5.72 -9.78 8.43
C ASP A 461 5.17 -10.44 9.71
N GLY A 462 4.09 -11.22 9.59
CA GLY A 462 3.54 -11.97 10.72
C GLY A 462 4.55 -12.93 11.36
N ALA A 463 5.39 -13.59 10.57
CA ALA A 463 6.44 -14.48 11.10
C ALA A 463 7.52 -13.69 11.85
N LEU A 464 7.88 -12.50 11.36
CA LEU A 464 8.79 -11.59 12.09
C LEU A 464 8.21 -11.20 13.45
N PHE A 465 6.93 -10.81 13.52
CA PHE A 465 6.31 -10.43 14.81
C PHE A 465 6.21 -11.59 15.78
N MET A 466 5.86 -12.80 15.30
CA MET A 466 5.82 -13.99 16.14
C MET A 466 7.20 -14.34 16.70
N ALA A 467 8.28 -14.15 15.92
CA ALA A 467 9.64 -14.34 16.42
C ALA A 467 10.09 -13.24 17.39
N LEU A 468 9.70 -11.99 17.18
CA LEU A 468 9.96 -10.93 18.16
C LEU A 468 9.23 -11.23 19.49
N ILE A 469 7.98 -11.69 19.44
CA ILE A 469 7.23 -12.14 20.62
C ILE A 469 7.96 -13.29 21.32
N HIS A 470 8.40 -14.30 20.56
CA HIS A 470 9.18 -15.42 21.09
C HIS A 470 10.43 -14.95 21.85
N GLU A 471 11.24 -14.07 21.24
CA GLU A 471 12.48 -13.57 21.86
C GLU A 471 12.19 -12.73 23.12
N LEU A 472 11.11 -11.95 23.14
CA LEU A 472 10.69 -11.19 24.33
C LEU A 472 10.26 -12.12 25.48
N ILE A 473 9.53 -13.20 25.19
CA ILE A 473 9.11 -14.20 26.20
C ILE A 473 10.31 -14.98 26.70
N ALA A 474 11.18 -15.44 25.80
CA ALA A 474 12.37 -16.22 26.17
C ALA A 474 13.35 -15.44 27.07
N ALA A 475 13.40 -14.11 26.89
CA ALA A 475 14.19 -13.21 27.72
C ALA A 475 13.47 -12.70 28.98
N ASP A 476 12.20 -13.09 29.19
CA ASP A 476 11.29 -12.54 30.20
C ASP A 476 11.29 -11.00 30.23
N ALA A 477 11.29 -10.40 29.04
CA ALA A 477 11.54 -8.98 28.83
C ALA A 477 10.35 -8.27 28.18
N TRP A 478 9.19 -8.41 28.80
CA TRP A 478 7.91 -7.81 28.40
C TRP A 478 7.31 -7.02 29.57
N ASP A 479 6.29 -6.20 29.30
CA ASP A 479 5.67 -5.36 30.33
C ASP A 479 4.65 -6.17 31.13
N HIS A 480 5.11 -6.79 32.23
CA HIS A 480 4.30 -7.65 33.09
C HIS A 480 3.04 -6.95 33.62
N GLU A 481 3.17 -5.70 34.06
CA GLU A 481 2.02 -4.93 34.53
C GLU A 481 1.03 -4.69 33.40
N PHE A 482 1.51 -4.27 32.23
CA PHE A 482 0.63 -3.98 31.10
C PHE A 482 -0.14 -5.23 30.67
N VAL A 483 0.57 -6.34 30.48
CA VAL A 483 0.02 -7.60 30.01
C VAL A 483 -0.94 -8.19 31.05
N ALA A 484 -0.58 -8.24 32.34
CA ALA A 484 -1.45 -8.78 33.37
C ALA A 484 -2.74 -7.96 33.57
N ARG A 485 -2.63 -6.63 33.50
CA ARG A 485 -3.74 -5.73 33.86
C ARG A 485 -4.61 -5.30 32.69
N TYR A 486 -4.03 -5.03 31.52
CA TYR A 486 -4.73 -4.37 30.40
C TYR A 486 -4.99 -5.29 29.20
N THR A 487 -4.76 -6.59 29.36
CA THR A 487 -5.00 -7.60 28.32
C THR A 487 -5.76 -8.79 28.89
N ASN A 488 -6.17 -9.71 28.01
CA ASN A 488 -6.81 -10.96 28.40
C ASN A 488 -5.81 -12.06 28.84
N ALA A 489 -4.53 -11.73 29.03
CA ALA A 489 -3.46 -12.68 29.34
C ALA A 489 -3.77 -13.63 30.52
N ALA A 490 -4.43 -13.10 31.55
CA ALA A 490 -4.81 -13.84 32.75
C ALA A 490 -6.17 -14.56 32.67
N GLU A 491 -6.96 -14.27 31.63
CA GLU A 491 -8.29 -14.87 31.46
C GLU A 491 -8.17 -16.38 31.22
N LEU A 492 -8.97 -17.16 31.95
CA LEU A 492 -8.97 -18.62 31.89
C LEU A 492 -9.80 -19.15 30.72
N LEU A 493 -9.26 -20.16 30.03
CA LEU A 493 -9.92 -20.91 28.97
C LEU A 493 -10.25 -22.32 29.43
N ASP A 494 -11.36 -22.85 28.94
CA ASP A 494 -11.72 -24.26 29.09
C ASP A 494 -10.78 -25.14 28.26
N MET A 495 -10.06 -26.03 28.92
CA MET A 495 -9.11 -26.96 28.29
C MET A 495 -9.64 -28.40 28.23
N ASN A 496 -10.92 -28.61 28.48
CA ASN A 496 -11.56 -29.91 28.33
C ASN A 496 -11.88 -30.17 26.85
N GLU A 497 -11.08 -31.01 26.19
CA GLU A 497 -11.26 -31.33 24.76
C GLU A 497 -12.62 -31.96 24.42
N ALA A 498 -13.31 -32.56 25.41
CA ALA A 498 -14.64 -33.14 25.23
C ALA A 498 -15.78 -32.11 25.39
N SER A 499 -15.47 -30.88 25.80
CA SER A 499 -16.45 -29.81 26.04
C SER A 499 -16.74 -29.01 24.77
N ASP A 500 -18.01 -28.63 24.57
CA ASP A 500 -18.40 -27.71 23.50
C ASP A 500 -17.78 -26.30 23.66
N THR A 501 -17.27 -25.99 24.85
CA THR A 501 -16.59 -24.72 25.15
C THR A 501 -15.07 -24.80 25.11
N PHE A 502 -14.48 -25.92 24.64
CA PHE A 502 -13.04 -26.07 24.51
C PHE A 502 -12.40 -24.88 23.77
N GLY A 503 -11.40 -24.25 24.40
CA GLY A 503 -10.69 -23.09 23.85
C GLY A 503 -11.48 -21.77 23.90
N LEU A 504 -12.62 -21.72 24.60
CA LEU A 504 -13.35 -20.49 24.87
C LEU A 504 -13.06 -19.97 26.29
N PHE A 505 -13.19 -18.66 26.47
CA PHE A 505 -13.09 -18.04 27.80
C PHE A 505 -14.20 -18.54 28.72
N LEU A 506 -13.83 -18.95 29.92
CA LEU A 506 -14.78 -19.30 30.96
C LEU A 506 -15.55 -18.06 31.42
N ARG A 507 -16.87 -18.25 31.58
CA ARG A 507 -17.78 -17.19 32.01
C ARG A 507 -18.59 -17.62 33.21
N ASN A 508 -18.68 -16.72 34.19
CA ASN A 508 -19.64 -16.79 35.28
C ASN A 508 -21.04 -16.39 34.77
N GLY A 509 -21.92 -17.37 34.61
CA GLY A 509 -23.32 -17.12 34.22
C GLY A 509 -24.14 -16.37 35.26
N ASP A 510 -23.74 -16.41 36.53
CA ASP A 510 -24.47 -15.80 37.65
C ASP A 510 -24.05 -14.34 37.90
N ALA A 511 -22.96 -13.88 37.27
CA ALA A 511 -22.49 -12.52 37.44
C ALA A 511 -23.48 -11.52 36.78
N PRO A 512 -23.88 -10.44 37.47
CA PRO A 512 -24.84 -9.48 36.92
C PRO A 512 -24.28 -8.85 35.64
N GLU A 513 -25.08 -8.73 34.58
CA GLU A 513 -24.63 -8.08 33.34
C GLU A 513 -24.45 -6.57 33.58
N GLY A 514 -23.22 -6.13 33.89
CA GLY A 514 -22.92 -4.73 34.16
C GLY A 514 -22.89 -3.88 32.90
N ASN A 515 -22.22 -4.37 31.85
CA ASN A 515 -22.16 -3.72 30.54
C ASN A 515 -22.24 -4.78 29.44
N ALA A 516 -23.36 -4.80 28.69
CA ALA A 516 -23.59 -5.73 27.60
C ALA A 516 -22.54 -5.67 26.46
N LEU A 517 -21.75 -4.60 26.38
CA LEU A 517 -20.63 -4.48 25.44
C LEU A 517 -19.30 -5.01 25.99
N PHE A 518 -19.17 -5.06 27.32
CA PHE A 518 -17.93 -5.40 28.02
C PHE A 518 -18.26 -6.23 29.27
N PRO A 519 -18.69 -7.50 29.14
CA PRO A 519 -19.04 -8.37 30.26
C PRO A 519 -17.79 -8.95 30.94
N GLN A 520 -16.74 -8.14 31.14
CA GLN A 520 -15.47 -8.59 31.74
C GLN A 520 -15.66 -9.08 33.17
N ASN A 521 -16.70 -8.62 33.87
CA ASN A 521 -17.07 -9.08 35.20
C ASN A 521 -17.59 -10.52 35.22
N HIS A 522 -17.78 -11.14 34.05
CA HIS A 522 -18.11 -12.55 33.92
C HIS A 522 -16.85 -13.42 33.81
N LEU A 523 -15.66 -12.84 33.67
CA LEU A 523 -14.44 -13.61 33.40
C LEU A 523 -13.72 -14.00 34.70
N TRP A 524 -12.99 -15.10 34.64
CA TRP A 524 -12.23 -15.66 35.77
C TRP A 524 -10.73 -15.59 35.54
N TRP A 525 -9.99 -15.36 36.62
CA TRP A 525 -8.54 -15.48 36.70
C TRP A 525 -8.16 -16.52 37.74
N TRP A 526 -7.00 -17.14 37.58
CA TRP A 526 -6.41 -17.92 38.67
C TRP A 526 -5.58 -16.99 39.54
N ASP A 527 -5.89 -16.90 40.84
CA ASP A 527 -5.10 -16.14 41.80
C ASP A 527 -3.97 -17.02 42.36
N THR A 528 -2.71 -16.62 42.17
CA THR A 528 -1.55 -17.37 42.64
C THR A 528 -1.41 -17.35 44.17
N LYS A 529 -1.99 -16.35 44.85
CA LYS A 529 -1.91 -16.24 46.32
C LYS A 529 -2.86 -17.20 47.03
N THR A 530 -4.11 -17.25 46.59
CA THR A 530 -5.13 -18.14 47.18
C THR A 530 -5.19 -19.50 46.50
N ASN A 531 -4.54 -19.64 45.33
CA ASN A 531 -4.55 -20.82 44.48
C ASN A 531 -5.97 -21.27 44.11
N ARG A 532 -6.81 -20.32 43.70
CA ARG A 532 -8.21 -20.52 43.33
C ARG A 532 -8.61 -19.61 42.18
N ALA A 533 -9.69 -19.97 41.48
CA ALA A 533 -10.31 -19.09 40.51
C ALA A 533 -11.06 -17.94 41.21
N VAL A 534 -10.77 -16.70 40.81
CA VAL A 534 -11.40 -15.48 41.30
C VAL A 534 -11.94 -14.66 40.14
N ALA A 535 -12.90 -13.78 40.41
CA ALA A 535 -13.42 -12.88 39.38
C ALA A 535 -12.34 -11.93 38.87
N HIS A 536 -12.40 -11.62 37.59
CA HIS A 536 -11.50 -10.69 36.91
C HIS A 536 -11.37 -9.34 37.65
N HIS A 537 -10.14 -8.88 37.91
CA HIS A 537 -9.79 -7.70 38.71
C HIS A 537 -10.29 -7.65 40.16
N THR A 538 -10.53 -8.80 40.79
CA THR A 538 -10.68 -8.84 42.27
C THR A 538 -9.51 -8.09 42.92
N ASP A 539 -9.82 -7.22 43.89
CA ASP A 539 -8.79 -6.46 44.60
C ASP A 539 -7.82 -7.41 45.32
N ASP A 540 -6.55 -7.04 45.36
CA ASP A 540 -5.42 -7.79 45.94
C ASP A 540 -5.07 -9.17 45.35
N ALA A 541 -5.84 -9.66 44.37
CA ALA A 541 -5.55 -10.88 43.61
C ALA A 541 -4.32 -10.71 42.70
N GLU A 542 -3.55 -11.79 42.57
CA GLU A 542 -2.37 -11.85 41.70
C GLU A 542 -2.63 -12.85 40.56
N PRO A 543 -2.95 -12.35 39.35
CA PRO A 543 -3.36 -13.22 38.25
C PRO A 543 -2.19 -14.08 37.74
N ALA A 544 -2.41 -15.38 37.65
CA ALA A 544 -1.50 -16.29 36.97
C ALA A 544 -1.52 -16.04 35.45
N LEU A 545 -0.35 -15.91 34.86
CA LEU A 545 -0.17 -15.81 33.42
C LEU A 545 0.33 -17.13 32.80
N ASP A 546 0.69 -18.08 33.65
CA ASP A 546 1.24 -19.38 33.28
C ASP A 546 0.58 -20.49 34.06
N GLY A 547 0.86 -21.72 33.63
CA GLY A 547 0.42 -22.94 34.28
C GLY A 547 -0.87 -23.50 33.69
N ARG A 548 -1.24 -24.67 34.21
CA ARG A 548 -2.51 -25.35 33.95
C ARG A 548 -3.10 -25.68 35.30
N TYR A 549 -4.37 -25.42 35.45
CA TYR A 549 -5.09 -25.53 36.72
C TYR A 549 -6.35 -26.36 36.54
N THR A 550 -6.98 -26.69 37.66
CA THR A 550 -8.25 -27.39 37.68
C THR A 550 -9.19 -26.64 38.60
N LEU A 551 -10.39 -26.32 38.11
CA LEU A 551 -11.45 -25.71 38.92
C LEU A 551 -11.98 -26.69 39.97
N GLU A 552 -12.74 -26.18 40.94
CA GLU A 552 -13.35 -27.00 42.00
C GLU A 552 -14.33 -28.06 41.44
N ASP A 553 -14.94 -27.79 40.28
CA ASP A 553 -15.82 -28.72 39.57
C ASP A 553 -15.08 -29.76 38.71
N GLY A 554 -13.74 -29.74 38.71
CA GLY A 554 -12.89 -30.64 37.93
C GLY A 554 -12.54 -30.15 36.52
N THR A 555 -13.03 -28.99 36.08
CA THR A 555 -12.75 -28.46 34.74
C THR A 555 -11.28 -28.07 34.61
N PRO A 556 -10.51 -28.62 33.64
CA PRO A 556 -9.15 -28.21 33.37
C PRO A 556 -9.11 -26.85 32.66
N VAL A 557 -8.23 -25.96 33.11
CA VAL A 557 -8.15 -24.58 32.63
C VAL A 557 -6.72 -24.11 32.44
N ALA A 558 -6.52 -23.12 31.56
CA ALA A 558 -5.23 -22.44 31.36
C ALA A 558 -5.44 -20.94 31.11
N PRO A 559 -4.53 -20.07 31.60
CA PRO A 559 -4.50 -18.67 31.21
C PRO A 559 -4.19 -18.51 29.72
N SER A 560 -4.76 -17.49 29.07
CA SER A 560 -4.53 -17.26 27.63
C SER A 560 -3.07 -17.00 27.27
N PHE A 561 -2.28 -16.42 28.18
CA PHE A 561 -0.87 -16.16 27.96
C PHE A 561 -0.01 -17.43 27.95
N ALA A 562 -0.37 -18.44 28.75
CA ALA A 562 0.26 -19.75 28.70
C ALA A 562 0.14 -20.35 27.30
N LEU A 563 -1.06 -20.25 26.69
CA LEU A 563 -1.31 -20.71 25.33
C LEU A 563 -0.56 -19.89 24.27
N LEU A 564 -0.44 -18.57 24.46
CA LEU A 564 0.39 -17.74 23.58
C LEU A 564 1.87 -18.20 23.62
N ARG A 565 2.40 -18.48 24.82
CA ARG A 565 3.77 -18.97 24.99
C ARG A 565 3.98 -20.31 24.31
N GLU A 566 3.06 -21.25 24.48
CA GLU A 566 3.08 -22.54 23.77
C GLU A 566 3.06 -22.32 22.25
N GLN A 567 2.19 -21.43 21.77
CA GLN A 567 2.03 -21.14 20.34
C GLN A 567 3.29 -20.53 19.70
N VAL A 568 4.01 -19.67 20.42
CA VAL A 568 5.23 -19.01 19.91
C VAL A 568 6.51 -19.77 20.26
N ALA A 569 6.45 -20.88 21.01
CA ALA A 569 7.63 -21.62 21.44
C ALA A 569 8.52 -22.08 20.27
N THR A 570 7.92 -22.39 19.12
CA THR A 570 8.64 -22.82 17.91
C THR A 570 8.99 -21.67 16.96
N CYS A 571 8.47 -20.47 17.21
CA CYS A 571 8.68 -19.29 16.38
C CYS A 571 10.05 -18.62 16.64
N THR A 572 11.14 -19.37 16.56
CA THR A 572 12.49 -18.84 16.82
C THR A 572 12.94 -17.82 15.77
N ALA A 573 13.95 -17.01 16.07
CA ALA A 573 14.57 -16.14 15.07
C ALA A 573 15.11 -16.91 13.83
N GLN A 574 15.55 -18.16 14.01
CA GLN A 574 16.02 -19.00 12.89
C GLN A 574 14.86 -19.39 11.97
N TRP A 575 13.75 -19.83 12.56
CA TRP A 575 12.51 -20.13 11.83
C TRP A 575 12.00 -18.92 11.05
N ALA A 576 11.96 -17.74 11.68
CA ALA A 576 11.52 -16.53 10.99
C ALA A 576 12.50 -16.08 9.90
N ALA A 577 13.80 -16.35 10.03
CA ALA A 577 14.78 -15.99 8.99
C ALA A 577 14.53 -16.72 7.67
N GLU A 578 14.19 -18.01 7.72
CA GLU A 578 13.87 -18.82 6.54
C GLU A 578 12.62 -18.29 5.81
N ILE A 579 11.63 -17.82 6.57
CA ILE A 579 10.36 -17.33 6.04
C ILE A 579 10.48 -15.88 5.54
N THR A 580 11.12 -15.01 6.31
CA THR A 580 11.13 -13.56 6.05
C THR A 580 12.29 -13.11 5.18
N GLY A 581 13.36 -13.91 5.08
CA GLY A 581 14.62 -13.52 4.48
C GLY A 581 15.44 -12.54 5.33
N ILE A 582 15.01 -12.20 6.54
CA ILE A 582 15.76 -11.37 7.49
C ILE A 582 16.71 -12.28 8.29
N PRO A 583 18.02 -12.00 8.36
CA PRO A 583 18.94 -12.84 9.12
C PRO A 583 18.52 -13.00 10.58
N ALA A 584 18.63 -14.22 11.13
CA ALA A 584 18.25 -14.52 12.51
C ALA A 584 18.96 -13.60 13.53
N ALA A 585 20.24 -13.28 13.29
CA ALA A 585 21.01 -12.34 14.09
C ALA A 585 20.40 -10.93 14.10
N THR A 586 19.83 -10.48 12.98
CA THR A 586 19.11 -9.21 12.90
C THR A 586 17.83 -9.26 13.71
N ILE A 587 17.03 -10.33 13.62
CA ILE A 587 15.79 -10.48 14.40
C ILE A 587 16.09 -10.44 15.91
N LYS A 588 17.11 -11.18 16.37
CA LYS A 588 17.56 -11.17 17.76
C LYS A 588 18.05 -9.79 18.21
N ARG A 589 18.81 -9.09 17.37
CA ARG A 589 19.24 -7.71 17.66
C ARG A 589 18.05 -6.77 17.77
N LEU A 590 17.06 -6.87 16.89
CA LEU A 590 15.87 -6.03 16.94
C LEU A 590 15.09 -6.27 18.24
N ALA A 591 14.93 -7.52 18.67
CA ALA A 591 14.34 -7.85 19.97
C ALA A 591 15.17 -7.25 21.11
N ALA A 592 16.50 -7.42 21.10
CA ALA A 592 17.39 -6.84 22.11
C ALA A 592 17.31 -5.30 22.16
N GLU A 593 17.21 -4.62 21.01
CA GLU A 593 17.00 -3.17 20.93
C GLU A 593 15.65 -2.76 21.54
N MET A 594 14.57 -3.51 21.28
CA MET A 594 13.27 -3.25 21.92
C MET A 594 13.35 -3.42 23.44
N ILE A 595 14.02 -4.47 23.92
CA ILE A 595 14.22 -4.74 25.35
C ILE A 595 15.01 -3.60 26.01
N GLN A 596 16.15 -3.24 25.41
CA GLN A 596 17.01 -2.18 25.91
C GLN A 596 16.27 -0.84 25.98
N VAL A 597 15.53 -0.47 24.93
CA VAL A 597 14.77 0.78 24.90
C VAL A 597 13.66 0.79 25.96
N SER A 598 12.97 -0.32 26.16
CA SER A 598 11.89 -0.43 27.15
C SER A 598 12.42 -0.34 28.59
N ARG A 599 13.60 -0.91 28.85
CA ARG A 599 14.25 -0.89 30.17
C ARG A 599 14.91 0.45 30.47
N ASP A 600 15.72 0.98 29.55
CA ASP A 600 16.66 2.07 29.84
C ASP A 600 16.06 3.47 29.55
N HIS A 601 14.96 3.54 28.79
CA HIS A 601 14.36 4.80 28.35
C HIS A 601 12.90 4.97 28.74
N LYS A 602 12.45 4.28 29.80
CA LYS A 602 11.08 4.37 30.30
C LYS A 602 10.67 5.82 30.59
N ILE A 603 9.57 6.25 29.99
CA ILE A 603 9.02 7.60 30.15
C ILE A 603 8.05 7.59 31.32
N THR A 604 8.11 8.61 32.18
CA THR A 604 7.09 8.89 33.19
C THR A 604 6.66 10.34 33.05
N LEU A 605 5.37 10.58 32.85
CA LEU A 605 4.78 11.91 32.82
C LEU A 605 3.85 12.12 34.03
N PRO A 606 3.88 13.30 34.67
CA PRO A 606 3.02 13.63 35.81
C PRO A 606 1.62 14.02 35.32
N ILE A 607 0.93 13.06 34.69
CA ILE A 607 -0.42 13.22 34.17
C ILE A 607 -1.29 12.20 34.88
N GLU A 608 -2.24 12.70 35.66
CA GLU A 608 -3.23 11.87 36.32
C GLU A 608 -4.21 11.27 35.30
N TRP A 609 -4.57 10.02 35.50
CA TRP A 609 -5.57 9.35 34.68
C TRP A 609 -6.33 8.28 35.47
N THR A 610 -7.49 7.92 34.96
CA THR A 610 -8.30 6.82 35.49
C THR A 610 -8.36 5.72 34.46
N ASP A 611 -8.07 4.49 34.87
CA ASP A 611 -8.09 3.34 33.98
C ASP A 611 -9.51 2.80 33.73
N ALA A 612 -9.60 1.71 32.96
CA ALA A 612 -10.88 1.10 32.59
C ALA A 612 -11.66 0.52 33.79
N TRP A 613 -11.00 0.33 34.95
CA TRP A 613 -11.58 -0.25 36.16
C TRP A 613 -11.79 0.79 37.26
N GLY A 614 -11.68 2.08 36.93
CA GLY A 614 -11.93 3.17 37.87
C GLY A 614 -10.78 3.46 38.83
N ARG A 615 -9.61 2.80 38.69
CA ARG A 615 -8.45 3.09 39.53
C ARG A 615 -7.78 4.36 39.04
N LYS A 616 -7.44 5.24 39.98
CA LYS A 616 -6.73 6.50 39.71
C LYS A 616 -5.23 6.29 39.78
N HIS A 617 -4.53 6.82 38.79
CA HIS A 617 -3.09 6.77 38.67
C HIS A 617 -2.55 8.20 38.66
N ALA A 618 -1.52 8.48 39.47
CA ALA A 618 -0.92 9.81 39.55
C ALA A 618 -0.05 10.16 38.33
N THR A 619 0.48 9.14 37.65
CA THR A 619 1.41 9.28 36.54
C THR A 619 1.05 8.34 35.40
N VAL A 620 1.47 8.69 34.18
CA VAL A 620 1.43 7.78 33.03
C VAL A 620 2.85 7.38 32.65
N THR A 621 3.07 6.09 32.49
CA THR A 621 4.35 5.51 32.07
C THR A 621 4.29 5.05 30.61
N GLY A 622 5.42 4.96 29.91
CA GLY A 622 5.46 4.44 28.55
C GLY A 622 6.83 4.00 28.10
N ASN A 623 6.87 2.95 27.28
CA ASN A 623 8.08 2.49 26.62
C ASN A 623 8.17 3.19 25.25
N PRO A 624 9.27 3.90 24.92
CA PRO A 624 9.33 4.81 23.78
C PRO A 624 9.60 4.08 22.45
N ILE A 625 8.76 3.09 22.15
CA ILE A 625 8.77 2.31 20.92
C ILE A 625 7.46 2.55 20.18
N ALA A 626 7.54 3.25 19.06
CA ALA A 626 6.37 3.62 18.26
C ALA A 626 6.24 2.73 17.02
N PHE A 627 4.98 2.47 16.64
CA PHE A 627 4.65 1.69 15.44
C PHE A 627 3.74 2.48 14.51
N HIS A 628 3.95 2.31 13.20
CA HIS A 628 3.03 2.76 12.16
C HIS A 628 2.89 1.73 11.04
N ALA A 629 1.72 1.10 10.93
CA ALA A 629 1.41 0.10 9.91
C ALA A 629 0.26 0.54 8.99
N MET A 630 0.31 0.10 7.72
CA MET A 630 -0.68 0.42 6.68
C MET A 630 -0.91 -0.75 5.71
N ARG A 631 -1.41 -0.45 4.50
CA ARG A 631 -1.90 -1.40 3.49
C ARG A 631 -0.93 -2.51 3.11
N GLY A 632 0.37 -2.26 3.11
CA GLY A 632 1.37 -3.30 2.81
C GLY A 632 1.38 -4.44 3.83
N LEU A 633 0.84 -4.23 5.04
CA LEU A 633 0.61 -5.30 6.01
C LEU A 633 -0.80 -5.92 5.85
N ALA A 634 -1.81 -5.10 5.54
CA ALA A 634 -3.20 -5.55 5.46
C ALA A 634 -3.59 -6.27 4.16
N ALA A 635 -3.02 -5.87 3.02
CA ALA A 635 -3.44 -6.30 1.69
C ALA A 635 -2.87 -7.68 1.29
N HIS A 636 -2.79 -8.58 2.26
CA HIS A 636 -2.43 -9.98 2.10
C HIS A 636 -3.57 -10.87 2.60
N SER A 637 -3.67 -12.09 2.07
CA SER A 637 -4.69 -13.07 2.51
C SER A 637 -4.61 -13.36 4.01
N ASN A 638 -3.41 -13.33 4.59
CA ASN A 638 -3.13 -13.49 6.02
C ASN A 638 -3.02 -12.15 6.79
N GLY A 639 -3.38 -11.02 6.16
CA GLY A 639 -3.17 -9.69 6.73
C GLY A 639 -3.81 -9.53 8.11
N PHE A 640 -5.05 -10.00 8.29
CA PHE A 640 -5.75 -9.96 9.58
C PHE A 640 -4.93 -10.57 10.72
N GLN A 641 -4.33 -11.75 10.52
CA GLN A 641 -3.52 -12.41 11.54
C GLN A 641 -2.18 -11.70 11.77
N SER A 642 -1.55 -11.19 10.71
CA SER A 642 -0.29 -10.43 10.84
C SER A 642 -0.49 -9.14 11.66
N ILE A 643 -1.65 -8.50 11.52
CA ILE A 643 -2.02 -7.31 12.29
C ILE A 643 -2.32 -7.66 13.74
N ARG A 644 -2.97 -8.80 14.00
CA ARG A 644 -3.14 -9.29 15.37
C ARG A 644 -1.81 -9.59 16.03
N ALA A 645 -0.86 -10.20 15.32
CA ALA A 645 0.49 -10.44 15.83
C ALA A 645 1.21 -9.12 16.18
N LEU A 646 1.09 -8.09 15.32
CA LEU A 646 1.59 -6.74 15.63
C LEU A 646 0.92 -6.16 16.88
N ALA A 647 -0.40 -6.31 17.02
CA ALA A 647 -1.14 -5.84 18.19
C ALA A 647 -0.69 -6.53 19.48
N VAL A 648 -0.51 -7.86 19.45
CA VAL A 648 0.02 -8.64 20.58
C VAL A 648 1.43 -8.17 20.94
N LEU A 649 2.31 -7.99 19.94
CA LEU A 649 3.67 -7.46 20.16
C LEU A 649 3.63 -6.07 20.83
N MET A 650 2.78 -5.16 20.36
CA MET A 650 2.62 -3.83 20.97
C MET A 650 2.10 -3.90 22.41
N SER A 651 1.19 -4.83 22.71
CA SER A 651 0.69 -5.08 24.08
C SER A 651 1.79 -5.63 24.98
N MET A 652 2.58 -6.58 24.51
CA MET A 652 3.73 -7.13 25.26
C MET A 652 4.78 -6.06 25.57
N LEU A 653 4.97 -5.10 24.67
CA LEU A 653 5.87 -3.97 24.89
C LEU A 653 5.22 -2.85 25.73
N GLY A 654 3.94 -2.93 26.11
CA GLY A 654 3.25 -1.88 26.85
C GLY A 654 3.19 -0.54 26.12
N THR A 655 3.07 -0.56 24.78
CA THR A 655 3.20 0.66 23.94
C THR A 655 1.85 1.27 23.54
N ILE A 656 0.73 0.59 23.80
CA ILE A 656 -0.61 1.05 23.40
C ILE A 656 -1.12 2.10 24.39
N ASP A 657 -1.55 3.24 23.85
CA ASP A 657 -2.02 4.43 24.57
C ASP A 657 -1.03 4.95 25.62
N ARG A 658 0.27 4.71 25.40
CA ARG A 658 1.36 5.20 26.25
C ARG A 658 2.22 6.27 25.54
N PRO A 659 2.87 7.19 26.29
CA PRO A 659 3.82 8.16 25.73
C PRO A 659 4.96 7.48 24.97
N GLY A 660 5.31 8.01 23.80
CA GLY A 660 6.36 7.45 22.95
C GLY A 660 5.99 6.16 22.21
N GLY A 661 4.77 5.64 22.42
CA GLY A 661 4.23 4.46 21.75
C GLY A 661 3.19 4.78 20.68
N PHE A 662 2.19 3.90 20.53
CA PHE A 662 1.02 4.13 19.70
C PHE A 662 -0.10 4.78 20.51
N ARG A 663 -0.73 5.85 20.00
CA ARG A 663 -1.76 6.58 20.75
C ARG A 663 -3.02 6.81 19.94
N HIS A 664 -4.17 6.46 20.52
CA HIS A 664 -5.47 6.89 20.04
C HIS A 664 -5.67 8.40 20.24
N LYS A 665 -6.32 9.03 19.27
CA LYS A 665 -6.69 10.43 19.23
C LYS A 665 -8.12 10.57 19.73
N SER A 666 -8.29 11.35 20.78
CA SER A 666 -9.62 11.74 21.28
C SER A 666 -10.27 12.80 20.35
N PRO A 667 -11.59 12.77 20.13
CA PRO A 667 -12.54 11.75 20.59
C PRO A 667 -12.53 10.51 19.67
N PHE A 668 -12.45 9.32 20.27
CA PHE A 668 -12.65 8.07 19.55
C PHE A 668 -14.12 7.62 19.71
N PRO A 669 -14.86 7.32 18.62
CA PRO A 669 -16.23 6.85 18.71
C PRO A 669 -16.30 5.50 19.43
N ARG A 670 -16.98 5.46 20.58
CA ARG A 670 -17.33 4.22 21.27
C ARG A 670 -18.68 3.71 20.77
N ALA A 671 -18.84 2.40 20.67
CA ALA A 671 -20.13 1.80 20.36
C ALA A 671 -21.16 2.21 21.43
N LEU A 672 -22.36 2.60 20.99
CA LEU A 672 -23.50 2.87 21.87
C LEU A 672 -24.24 1.56 22.12
N PRO A 673 -24.45 1.15 23.38
CA PRO A 673 -25.28 0.00 23.68
C PRO A 673 -26.74 0.25 23.25
N PRO A 674 -27.44 -0.76 22.72
CA PRO A 674 -26.93 -2.07 22.32
C PRO A 674 -26.17 -2.01 20.98
N SER A 675 -25.12 -2.82 20.84
CA SER A 675 -24.41 -2.96 19.56
C SER A 675 -25.38 -3.32 18.43
N ALA A 676 -25.33 -2.57 17.33
CA ALA A 676 -26.08 -2.93 16.13
C ALA A 676 -25.45 -4.19 15.53
N LYS A 677 -26.05 -5.34 15.81
CA LYS A 677 -25.65 -6.62 15.20
C LYS A 677 -26.07 -6.61 13.73
N PRO A 678 -25.17 -6.97 12.79
CA PRO A 678 -25.58 -7.20 11.42
C PRO A 678 -26.64 -8.32 11.38
N PRO A 679 -27.52 -8.35 10.37
CA PRO A 679 -28.44 -9.47 10.20
C PRO A 679 -27.65 -10.75 9.91
N ASN A 680 -27.79 -11.75 10.77
CA ASN A 680 -27.10 -13.05 10.63
C ASN A 680 -27.79 -14.00 9.63
N HIS A 681 -28.90 -13.59 9.01
CA HIS A 681 -29.64 -14.40 8.04
C HIS A 681 -30.30 -13.52 6.97
N PRO A 682 -30.33 -13.93 5.68
CA PRO A 682 -30.94 -13.16 4.59
C PRO A 682 -32.42 -12.80 4.79
N ASP A 683 -33.15 -13.60 5.57
CA ASP A 683 -34.59 -13.42 5.82
C ASP A 683 -34.91 -12.32 6.84
N ARG A 684 -33.89 -11.79 7.53
CA ARG A 684 -34.06 -10.64 8.42
C ARG A 684 -34.23 -9.31 7.67
N ALA A 685 -34.09 -9.31 6.34
CA ALA A 685 -34.35 -8.16 5.48
C ALA A 685 -35.76 -8.30 4.86
N SER A 686 -36.68 -7.40 5.23
CA SER A 686 -38.06 -7.40 4.72
C SER A 686 -38.42 -6.03 4.12
N PRO A 687 -39.29 -5.96 3.09
CA PRO A 687 -39.79 -4.70 2.52
C PRO A 687 -40.39 -3.74 3.56
N THR A 688 -40.95 -4.28 4.64
CA THR A 688 -41.61 -3.52 5.72
C THR A 688 -40.69 -3.23 6.92
N HIS A 689 -39.54 -3.92 7.02
CA HIS A 689 -38.67 -3.84 8.19
C HIS A 689 -37.44 -2.97 7.91
N ARG A 690 -37.35 -1.82 8.57
CA ARG A 690 -36.11 -1.03 8.59
C ARG A 690 -35.12 -1.69 9.54
N PHE A 691 -33.86 -1.82 9.11
CA PHE A 691 -32.81 -2.27 10.01
C PHE A 691 -32.72 -1.35 11.24
N PRO A 692 -32.41 -1.90 12.43
CA PRO A 692 -32.35 -1.12 13.66
C PRO A 692 -31.45 0.10 13.50
N ARG A 693 -31.97 1.27 13.87
CA ARG A 693 -31.22 2.53 13.81
C ARG A 693 -30.09 2.45 14.83
N VAL A 694 -28.85 2.63 14.39
CA VAL A 694 -27.81 3.10 15.31
C VAL A 694 -28.26 4.50 15.72
N ARG A 695 -28.65 4.70 16.98
CA ARG A 695 -28.78 6.06 17.51
C ARG A 695 -27.39 6.68 17.39
N SER A 696 -27.17 7.53 16.40
CA SER A 696 -25.98 8.36 16.39
C SER A 696 -26.15 9.34 17.55
N ALA A 697 -25.55 9.07 18.71
CA ALA A 697 -25.28 10.17 19.60
C ALA A 697 -24.36 11.09 18.79
N GLY A 698 -24.80 12.33 18.55
CA GLY A 698 -23.83 13.39 18.35
C GLY A 698 -22.82 13.35 19.52
N PRO A 699 -21.62 13.93 19.36
CA PRO A 699 -20.69 14.03 20.49
C PRO A 699 -21.50 14.50 21.71
N PRO A 700 -21.42 13.81 22.86
CA PRO A 700 -22.03 14.35 24.07
C PRO A 700 -21.55 15.79 24.15
N ARG A 701 -22.48 16.75 24.28
CA ARG A 701 -22.14 18.17 24.42
C ARG A 701 -20.96 18.21 25.38
N PRO A 702 -19.80 18.78 25.00
CA PRO A 702 -18.71 18.87 25.93
C PRO A 702 -19.27 19.67 27.11
N ARG A 703 -19.46 19.01 28.26
CA ARG A 703 -19.31 19.71 29.53
C ARG A 703 -17.85 20.11 29.53
N ILE A 704 -17.59 21.25 28.89
CA ILE A 704 -16.34 21.98 29.02
C ILE A 704 -16.29 22.25 30.52
N CYS A 705 -15.52 21.45 31.24
CA CYS A 705 -14.97 21.88 32.51
C CYS A 705 -13.99 22.98 32.11
N SER A 706 -14.51 24.20 32.01
CA SER A 706 -13.78 25.40 31.65
C SER A 706 -12.92 25.80 32.85
N SER A 707 -11.82 25.07 33.04
CA SER A 707 -10.71 25.49 33.87
C SER A 707 -9.47 24.80 33.32
N MET A 708 -8.42 25.57 33.05
CA MET A 708 -7.15 25.17 32.41
C MET A 708 -7.11 25.31 30.88
N THR A 709 -7.46 26.50 30.39
CA THR A 709 -6.63 27.13 29.35
C THR A 709 -5.63 28.05 30.04
N THR A 710 -4.36 27.81 29.76
CA THR A 710 -3.21 28.62 30.14
C THR A 710 -3.41 30.07 29.70
N ALA A 711 -3.76 30.93 30.67
CA ALA A 711 -3.75 32.37 30.50
C ALA A 711 -2.30 32.86 30.48
N ARG A 712 -1.83 33.40 29.35
CA ARG A 712 -0.82 34.46 29.37
C ARG A 712 -1.53 35.80 29.60
N PRO A 713 -1.03 36.68 30.47
CA PRO A 713 -1.76 37.85 30.92
C PRO A 713 -1.73 38.96 29.88
N ARG A 714 -2.90 39.56 29.59
CA ARG A 714 -2.99 40.92 29.08
C ARG A 714 -3.91 41.73 29.99
N ALA A 715 -3.41 42.92 30.30
CA ALA A 715 -3.86 43.92 31.25
C ALA A 715 -5.38 44.17 31.38
N SER A 716 -5.78 44.27 32.65
CA SER A 716 -6.86 45.06 33.27
C SER A 716 -7.84 45.84 32.39
N THR A 717 -9.15 45.64 32.63
CA THR A 717 -10.05 46.68 33.15
C THR A 717 -11.33 46.06 33.74
N ARG A 718 -11.83 46.67 34.82
CA ARG A 718 -12.86 46.23 35.78
C ARG A 718 -14.28 46.14 35.18
N HIS A 719 -15.10 45.19 35.66
CA HIS A 719 -16.41 45.42 36.29
C HIS A 719 -17.02 44.14 36.90
N SER A 720 -17.72 44.30 38.04
CA SER A 720 -18.23 43.32 39.01
C SER A 720 -19.40 42.42 38.56
N PRO A 721 -19.72 41.33 39.31
CA PRO A 721 -20.61 40.24 38.88
C PRO A 721 -22.05 40.36 39.42
N GLY A 722 -23.02 39.83 38.65
CA GLY A 722 -24.40 39.61 39.07
C GLY A 722 -24.75 38.12 39.14
N ASN A 723 -25.26 37.71 40.30
CA ASN A 723 -25.78 36.38 40.66
C ASN A 723 -26.80 35.79 39.65
N ILE A 724 -26.87 34.45 39.58
CA ILE A 724 -28.09 33.66 39.85
C ILE A 724 -27.72 32.16 39.93
N ARG A 725 -28.13 31.54 41.05
CA ARG A 725 -28.10 30.11 41.38
C ARG A 725 -29.16 29.34 40.56
N SER A 726 -28.92 28.08 40.20
CA SER A 726 -29.64 26.90 40.77
C SER A 726 -29.57 25.61 39.93
N ARG A 727 -29.24 24.52 40.66
CA ARG A 727 -29.78 23.14 40.63
C ARG A 727 -29.69 22.29 39.35
N CYS A 728 -28.79 21.30 39.39
CA CYS A 728 -28.94 20.02 38.68
C CYS A 728 -29.05 18.89 39.72
N THR A 729 -30.06 18.03 39.55
CA THR A 729 -30.20 16.70 40.18
C THR A 729 -30.25 15.65 39.06
N ALA A 730 -29.51 14.55 39.28
CA ALA A 730 -29.46 13.25 38.58
C ALA A 730 -29.27 13.26 37.05
#